data_AF-A0A8B9ZHP0-F1
#
_entry.id   AF-A0A8B9ZHP0-F1
#
_cell.length_a   1.000
_cell.length_b   1.000
_cell.length_c   1.000
_cell.angle_alpha   90.00
_cell.angle_beta   90.00
_cell.angle_gamma   90.00
#
_symmetry.space_group_name_H-M   'P 1'
#
loop_
_entity.id
_entity.type
_entity.pdbx_description
1 polymer ?
#
loop_
_entity_poly.entity_id
_entity_poly.type
_entity_poly.pdbx_seq_one_letter_code
_entity_poly.pdbx_strand_id
1 'polypeptide(L)'
;MLPLLLPLLLGARALGAPQGDTAVVTPLRLDPDINGRPHFERGGSAEAVVFQLSAFGEDFYLHLAPDARFIAPAFAAQYLGTAPGAARPRPGLRHCFYSGDVNGDRESFAALSLCGGLRGAFGYRGAEYTISPLPGGAAGGAHRLQRRGAGLPLGASASRCAVGSGLTPGVLQALAKYRGRAGGAPGGRAKRFASVPRYVETLVVADESMVKFHGDDLQHYLLTLMATAARLYKHPSIRNPIQISVVKFLLIGQDDKGPKVTGNAALTLRNFCAWQKKWNKVSDKHPEYWDTAILFTKQDLCGATTCDTLGMADVGTMCDPKRSCSVIEDDGLPSAFTTAHELGHVFNMPHDNVKACEEVFGRLKTNHMMSPTLIQIDRANPWSACSAAIITDFLDSGHGDCLLDQPSKPIPLPEDLPGTSYSLNQQCELAFGVGSKPCPYMQYCSKLWCTGKARGQIVCQTRHFPWADGTGCGEGRFCLKGACVERHNISKYRVSVDGGWAKWAPYGQCSRTCGGGVQLAKRECTNPVPANGGSYCEGVRVKYRSCNLDPCSSAGKSFREEQCEAFNGYSHSTNRLTASVSWVPKYSGVSPRDKCKLICRANGTGYFYVSVDGTPCSPDSTSVCVQGKCIKKKFDKCSVCGGDNKSCKKVSGLFTKPMHGYNFVVVIPAGASNIDIRQRGYKGLISDDNYLALKNGQGKYLLNGHFIVSAVERDLMVKGSVLRYSGTGTAVESLQAFKPIQEPLTLEVLSVGKMTPPRVRYSFYLPKESKEDNVLSLSNRLDGGRPTYKRPSYKWAAGGWEACSVTCGSGLQKRAVACRDSYGHPASECEAAQRPAEVRSLKCPPGALQG
;
A
#
# COMPACT_ATOMS: atom_id res chain seq x y z
N MET A 1 31.83 37.01 58.80
CA MET A 1 31.15 38.09 59.53
C MET A 1 31.82 39.41 59.18
N LEU A 2 31.19 40.19 58.31
CA LEU A 2 31.49 41.61 58.11
C LEU A 2 30.15 42.29 57.70
N PRO A 3 29.79 43.45 58.27
CA PRO A 3 28.49 44.11 58.13
C PRO A 3 28.50 45.14 56.99
N LEU A 4 27.34 45.75 56.68
CA LEU A 4 27.10 47.21 56.48
C LEU A 4 25.89 47.53 55.57
N LEU A 5 24.92 48.22 56.20
CA LEU A 5 24.16 49.40 55.72
C LEU A 5 22.87 49.26 54.87
N LEU A 6 21.75 49.42 55.60
CA LEU A 6 20.54 50.24 55.31
C LEU A 6 20.86 51.65 54.73
N PRO A 7 19.93 52.51 54.22
CA PRO A 7 18.50 52.65 54.62
C PRO A 7 17.44 53.10 53.55
N LEU A 8 16.15 52.83 53.87
CA LEU A 8 14.93 53.67 53.81
C LEU A 8 14.73 54.78 52.73
N LEU A 9 13.62 54.73 51.96
CA LEU A 9 12.33 55.46 52.21
C LEU A 9 11.49 55.74 50.93
N LEU A 10 10.17 55.69 51.14
CA LEU A 10 9.05 56.47 50.53
C LEU A 10 8.43 56.01 49.20
N GLY A 11 7.10 55.75 49.26
CA GLY A 11 6.20 56.10 48.15
C GLY A 11 5.11 55.10 47.74
N ALA A 12 4.36 54.49 48.66
CA ALA A 12 3.13 53.77 48.28
C ALA A 12 2.02 54.77 47.96
N ARG A 13 1.91 55.18 46.69
CA ARG A 13 0.67 55.72 46.10
C ARG A 13 -0.05 54.58 45.40
N ALA A 14 -1.26 54.27 45.87
CA ALA A 14 -2.19 53.37 45.19
C ALA A 14 -2.48 53.91 43.77
N LEU A 15 -2.11 53.14 42.76
CA LEU A 15 -2.61 53.29 41.39
C LEU A 15 -3.48 52.07 41.10
N GLY A 16 -4.74 52.35 40.76
CA GLY A 16 -5.80 51.38 40.58
C GLY A 16 -5.51 50.31 39.53
N ALA A 17 -6.15 49.16 39.72
CA ALA A 17 -6.15 48.05 38.79
C ALA A 17 -6.64 48.49 37.39
N PRO A 18 -6.11 47.91 36.29
CA PRO A 18 -6.67 48.14 34.96
C PRO A 18 -8.10 47.59 34.91
N GLN A 19 -9.05 48.42 34.45
CA GLN A 19 -10.44 48.03 34.22
C GLN A 19 -10.50 46.89 33.20
N GLY A 20 -11.22 45.82 33.55
CA GLY A 20 -11.09 44.50 32.93
C GLY A 20 -11.61 44.37 31.49
N ASP A 21 -11.09 43.36 30.80
CA ASP A 21 -11.52 42.91 29.47
C ASP A 21 -12.85 42.13 29.47
N THR A 22 -13.61 42.18 30.58
CA THR A 22 -14.90 41.49 30.76
C THR A 22 -15.93 42.39 31.43
N ALA A 23 -17.15 42.40 30.89
CA ALA A 23 -18.33 43.08 31.44
C ALA A 23 -19.49 42.07 31.62
N VAL A 24 -20.42 42.37 32.53
CA VAL A 24 -21.68 41.64 32.68
C VAL A 24 -22.79 42.50 32.09
N VAL A 25 -23.59 41.96 31.17
CA VAL A 25 -24.65 42.65 30.43
C VAL A 25 -25.97 41.91 30.53
N THR A 26 -27.09 42.62 30.47
CA THR A 26 -28.41 42.01 30.34
C THR A 26 -28.98 42.39 28.97
N PRO A 27 -29.09 41.46 28.00
CA PRO A 27 -29.63 41.75 26.67
C PRO A 27 -31.09 42.15 26.72
N LEU A 28 -31.39 43.36 26.25
CA LEU A 28 -32.76 43.84 26.08
C LEU A 28 -33.24 43.54 24.66
N ARG A 29 -34.29 42.74 24.51
CA ARG A 29 -34.91 42.47 23.20
C ARG A 29 -35.82 43.64 22.83
N LEU A 30 -35.59 44.21 21.65
CA LEU A 30 -36.42 45.26 21.05
C LEU A 30 -37.27 44.60 19.96
N ASP A 31 -38.46 44.10 20.30
CA ASP A 31 -39.40 43.63 19.30
C ASP A 31 -39.99 44.83 18.52
N PRO A 32 -40.34 44.68 17.22
CA PRO A 32 -41.09 45.69 16.50
C PRO A 32 -42.51 45.77 17.09
N ASP A 33 -42.72 46.74 17.97
CA ASP A 33 -43.93 46.81 18.76
C ASP A 33 -45.13 47.36 17.98
N ILE A 34 -46.29 46.86 18.41
CA ILE A 34 -47.64 47.27 18.06
C ILE A 34 -47.73 48.81 18.25
N ASN A 35 -47.71 49.61 17.17
CA ASN A 35 -48.33 50.96 17.03
C ASN A 35 -47.82 51.80 15.81
N GLY A 36 -47.92 51.26 14.59
CA GLY A 36 -48.33 52.03 13.40
C GLY A 36 -47.47 53.22 12.90
N ARG A 37 -46.18 53.04 12.58
CA ARG A 37 -45.46 53.92 11.61
C ARG A 37 -44.43 53.14 10.77
N PRO A 38 -44.47 53.18 9.42
CA PRO A 38 -43.46 52.53 8.58
C PRO A 38 -42.43 53.54 8.01
N HIS A 39 -41.14 53.21 8.11
CA HIS A 39 -40.05 53.58 7.19
C HIS A 39 -38.85 52.69 7.58
N PHE A 40 -38.26 51.82 6.76
CA PHE A 40 -38.07 51.77 5.31
C PHE A 40 -38.21 50.31 4.84
N GLU A 41 -39.00 50.08 3.78
CA GLU A 41 -38.99 48.81 3.05
C GLU A 41 -37.70 48.65 2.25
N ARG A 42 -36.98 47.54 2.50
CA ARG A 42 -36.36 46.75 1.42
C ARG A 42 -36.31 45.29 1.85
N GLY A 43 -37.25 44.52 1.29
CA GLY A 43 -37.47 43.07 1.38
C GLY A 43 -36.57 42.22 2.30
N GLY A 44 -37.16 41.72 3.38
CA GLY A 44 -36.57 40.68 4.25
C GLY A 44 -37.64 40.06 5.15
N SER A 45 -37.57 38.74 5.37
CA SER A 45 -38.56 37.88 6.02
C SER A 45 -38.95 38.25 7.46
N ALA A 46 -40.16 37.86 7.86
CA ALA A 46 -40.87 38.15 9.12
C ALA A 46 -40.26 37.60 10.43
N GLU A 47 -38.94 37.47 10.56
CA GLU A 47 -38.28 36.92 11.78
C GLU A 47 -37.00 37.69 12.20
N ALA A 48 -36.80 38.92 11.75
CA ALA A 48 -35.68 39.74 12.22
C ALA A 48 -35.90 40.22 13.67
N VAL A 49 -34.87 40.12 14.52
CA VAL A 49 -34.89 40.52 15.93
C VAL A 49 -33.75 41.49 16.24
N VAL A 50 -33.95 42.40 17.19
CA VAL A 50 -32.93 43.36 17.61
C VAL A 50 -32.66 43.23 19.11
N PHE A 51 -31.38 43.21 19.51
CA PHE A 51 -30.98 43.22 20.93
C PHE A 51 -30.11 44.42 21.27
N GLN A 52 -30.38 45.07 22.40
CA GLN A 52 -29.53 46.12 22.95
C GLN A 52 -28.66 45.54 24.09
N LEU A 53 -27.36 45.85 24.05
CA LEU A 53 -26.36 45.53 25.08
C LEU A 53 -25.64 46.81 25.51
N SER A 54 -25.57 47.10 26.80
CA SER A 54 -24.81 48.23 27.34
C SER A 54 -23.58 47.72 28.09
N ALA A 55 -22.38 47.95 27.56
CA ALA A 55 -21.12 47.56 28.20
C ALA A 55 -19.93 48.37 27.71
N PHE A 56 -18.88 48.44 28.54
CA PHE A 56 -17.64 49.16 28.24
C PHE A 56 -17.87 50.66 27.92
N GLY A 57 -18.95 51.25 28.45
CA GLY A 57 -19.33 52.65 28.20
C GLY A 57 -20.00 52.90 26.84
N GLU A 58 -20.38 51.85 26.10
CA GLU A 58 -21.05 51.93 24.81
C GLU A 58 -22.33 51.07 24.77
N ASP A 59 -23.27 51.46 23.90
CA ASP A 59 -24.47 50.68 23.58
C ASP A 59 -24.29 49.97 22.22
N PHE A 60 -24.58 48.67 22.19
CA PHE A 60 -24.57 47.81 21.01
C PHE A 60 -25.98 47.35 20.67
N TYR A 61 -26.46 47.67 19.48
CA TYR A 61 -27.73 47.25 18.89
C TYR A 61 -27.46 46.15 17.86
N LEU A 62 -27.74 44.91 18.20
CA LEU A 62 -27.52 43.74 17.37
C LEU A 62 -28.74 43.49 16.48
N HIS A 63 -28.64 43.81 15.19
CA HIS A 63 -29.67 43.51 14.20
C HIS A 63 -29.46 42.10 13.67
N LEU A 64 -30.42 41.20 13.88
CA LEU A 64 -30.23 39.76 13.68
C LEU A 64 -31.36 39.17 12.83
N ALA A 65 -31.02 38.32 11.85
CA ALA A 65 -31.97 37.56 11.04
C ALA A 65 -31.67 36.04 11.12
N PRO A 66 -32.69 35.17 11.04
CA PRO A 66 -32.49 33.72 11.09
C PRO A 66 -31.64 33.24 9.91
N ASP A 67 -30.68 32.35 10.18
CA ASP A 67 -29.87 31.74 9.13
C ASP A 67 -29.65 30.25 9.41
N ALA A 68 -30.37 29.41 8.66
CA ALA A 68 -30.41 27.96 8.80
C ALA A 68 -29.49 27.20 7.83
N ARG A 69 -28.65 27.91 7.05
CA ARG A 69 -27.77 27.32 6.02
C ARG A 69 -26.57 26.56 6.59
N PHE A 70 -26.44 26.53 7.92
CA PHE A 70 -25.26 26.04 8.65
C PHE A 70 -25.37 24.60 9.19
N ILE A 71 -26.44 23.83 8.89
CA ILE A 71 -26.62 22.47 9.42
C ILE A 71 -26.81 21.43 8.30
N ALA A 72 -25.88 20.46 8.24
CA ALA A 72 -25.95 19.26 7.39
C ALA A 72 -26.97 18.21 7.95
N PRO A 73 -27.66 17.42 7.10
CA PRO A 73 -28.66 16.46 7.56
C PRO A 73 -28.00 15.21 8.19
N ALA A 74 -28.39 14.93 9.44
CA ALA A 74 -28.31 13.64 10.15
C ALA A 74 -26.95 12.90 10.25
N PHE A 75 -26.28 12.96 11.41
CA PHE A 75 -25.43 11.86 11.92
C PHE A 75 -25.17 11.97 13.43
N ALA A 76 -25.09 10.82 14.12
CA ALA A 76 -24.89 10.73 15.58
C ALA A 76 -23.39 10.65 15.93
N ALA A 77 -22.81 11.75 16.41
CA ALA A 77 -21.47 11.76 16.99
C ALA A 77 -21.47 11.13 18.39
N GLN A 78 -20.48 10.28 18.69
CA GLN A 78 -20.28 9.74 20.05
C GLN A 78 -19.33 10.65 20.83
N TYR A 79 -19.86 11.34 21.83
CA TYR A 79 -19.10 12.21 22.72
C TYR A 79 -18.57 11.40 23.91
N LEU A 80 -17.26 11.48 24.18
CA LEU A 80 -16.66 10.88 25.37
C LEU A 80 -16.41 11.99 26.41
N GLY A 81 -17.35 12.15 27.36
CA GLY A 81 -17.31 13.24 28.34
C GLY A 81 -18.70 13.62 28.86
N THR A 82 -18.80 14.52 29.85
CA THR A 82 -20.07 15.19 30.15
C THR A 82 -20.43 16.07 28.95
N ALA A 83 -21.49 15.73 28.23
CA ALA A 83 -22.03 16.60 27.19
C ALA A 83 -22.38 17.97 27.80
N PRO A 84 -22.24 19.09 27.07
CA PRO A 84 -22.73 20.38 27.55
C PRO A 84 -24.27 20.33 27.62
N GLY A 85 -24.81 19.90 28.76
CA GLY A 85 -26.24 19.81 29.03
C GLY A 85 -26.98 18.72 28.26
N ALA A 86 -27.71 17.86 28.99
CA ALA A 86 -28.61 16.89 28.39
C ALA A 86 -29.74 17.59 27.62
N ALA A 87 -29.61 17.71 26.31
CA ALA A 87 -30.75 17.80 25.41
C ALA A 87 -30.79 16.50 24.60
N ARG A 88 -31.88 15.74 24.74
CA ARG A 88 -32.30 14.73 23.75
C ARG A 88 -32.07 15.28 22.34
N PRO A 89 -31.74 14.45 21.33
CA PRO A 89 -31.66 14.91 19.94
C PRO A 89 -33.02 15.50 19.55
N ARG A 90 -33.15 16.82 19.63
CA ARG A 90 -34.32 17.56 19.16
C ARG A 90 -34.09 17.77 17.66
N PRO A 91 -34.94 17.21 16.79
CA PRO A 91 -34.95 17.65 15.41
C PRO A 91 -35.35 19.12 15.42
N GLY A 92 -34.48 20.01 14.92
CA GLY A 92 -34.89 21.38 14.64
C GLY A 92 -33.97 22.53 15.06
N LEU A 93 -32.70 22.36 15.46
CA LEU A 93 -31.81 23.49 15.86
C LEU A 93 -31.63 24.62 14.81
N ARG A 94 -32.15 24.46 13.59
CA ARG A 94 -32.16 25.47 12.52
C ARG A 94 -32.81 26.80 12.92
N HIS A 95 -33.79 26.80 13.84
CA HIS A 95 -34.47 28.03 14.29
C HIS A 95 -33.67 28.83 15.33
N CYS A 96 -32.50 28.34 15.76
CA CYS A 96 -31.73 28.92 16.87
C CYS A 96 -30.67 29.93 16.44
N PHE A 97 -30.24 29.92 15.18
CA PHE A 97 -29.06 30.66 14.72
C PHE A 97 -29.45 31.92 13.97
N TYR A 98 -28.82 33.02 14.35
CA TYR A 98 -29.06 34.33 13.78
C TYR A 98 -27.73 35.00 13.41
N SER A 99 -27.75 35.76 12.33
CA SER A 99 -26.63 36.58 11.89
C SER A 99 -27.09 37.98 11.52
N GLY A 100 -26.18 38.96 11.60
CA GLY A 100 -26.43 40.31 11.12
C GLY A 100 -25.34 41.28 11.57
N ASP A 101 -25.74 42.50 11.95
CA ASP A 101 -24.85 43.64 12.18
C ASP A 101 -25.04 44.28 13.57
N VAL A 102 -24.14 45.18 13.92
CA VAL A 102 -24.10 45.95 15.17
C VAL A 102 -24.24 47.43 14.83
N ASN A 103 -25.22 48.12 15.42
CA ASN A 103 -25.47 49.55 15.25
C ASN A 103 -25.71 50.00 13.80
N GLY A 104 -26.12 49.09 12.90
CA GLY A 104 -26.30 49.39 11.47
C GLY A 104 -24.98 49.54 10.70
N ASP A 105 -23.83 49.25 11.31
CA ASP A 105 -22.52 49.36 10.67
C ASP A 105 -22.26 48.15 9.75
N ARG A 106 -22.08 48.41 8.45
CA ARG A 106 -21.86 47.36 7.44
C ARG A 106 -20.52 46.61 7.60
N GLU A 107 -19.56 47.16 8.34
CA GLU A 107 -18.29 46.48 8.63
C GLU A 107 -18.29 45.73 9.96
N SER A 108 -19.36 45.90 10.74
CA SER A 108 -19.62 45.12 11.94
C SER A 108 -20.27 43.78 11.60
N PHE A 109 -20.23 42.85 12.54
CA PHE A 109 -20.91 41.57 12.39
C PHE A 109 -21.40 41.09 13.74
N ALA A 110 -22.52 40.36 13.74
CA ALA A 110 -23.04 39.65 14.89
C ALA A 110 -23.46 38.25 14.46
N ALA A 111 -22.99 37.22 15.17
CA ALA A 111 -23.35 35.82 14.94
C ALA A 111 -23.70 35.19 16.28
N LEU A 112 -24.98 34.89 16.49
CA LEU A 112 -25.55 34.60 17.80
C LEU A 112 -26.56 33.46 17.73
N SER A 113 -26.51 32.58 18.73
CA SER A 113 -27.56 31.62 19.04
C SER A 113 -28.49 32.22 20.09
N LEU A 114 -29.80 32.10 19.87
CA LEU A 114 -30.83 32.54 20.83
C LEU A 114 -31.36 31.40 21.70
N CYS A 115 -31.03 30.14 21.37
CA CYS A 115 -31.48 28.98 22.12
C CYS A 115 -30.65 28.81 23.41
N GLY A 116 -31.30 29.04 24.56
CA GLY A 116 -30.62 29.03 25.86
C GLY A 116 -29.98 30.37 26.25
N GLY A 117 -30.41 31.48 25.62
CA GLY A 117 -29.90 32.83 25.85
C GLY A 117 -28.90 33.28 24.78
N LEU A 118 -28.63 34.60 24.68
CA LEU A 118 -27.71 35.18 23.71
C LEU A 118 -26.30 34.59 23.82
N ARG A 119 -25.87 33.79 22.84
CA ARG A 119 -24.54 33.18 22.84
C ARG A 119 -23.87 33.31 21.49
N GLY A 120 -22.65 33.84 21.45
CA GLY A 120 -21.88 33.96 20.22
C GLY A 120 -20.93 35.15 20.27
N ALA A 121 -20.68 35.79 19.13
CA ALA A 121 -19.73 36.89 19.04
C ALA A 121 -20.23 37.99 18.12
N PHE A 122 -19.78 39.21 18.39
CA PHE A 122 -19.97 40.35 17.50
C PHE A 122 -18.74 41.25 17.50
N GLY A 123 -18.46 41.87 16.37
CA GLY A 123 -17.35 42.80 16.19
C GLY A 123 -17.86 44.19 15.85
N TYR A 124 -17.36 45.21 16.56
CA TYR A 124 -17.71 46.61 16.34
C TYR A 124 -16.46 47.49 16.51
N ARG A 125 -16.20 48.39 15.55
CA ARG A 125 -15.05 49.33 15.53
C ARG A 125 -13.67 48.69 15.79
N GLY A 126 -13.44 47.49 15.25
CA GLY A 126 -12.15 46.80 15.36
C GLY A 126 -11.87 46.14 16.71
N ALA A 127 -12.82 46.16 17.64
CA ALA A 127 -12.83 45.35 18.85
C ALA A 127 -13.79 44.16 18.67
N GLU A 128 -13.35 43.00 19.14
CA GLU A 128 -14.14 41.77 19.11
C GLU A 128 -14.72 41.51 20.49
N TYR A 129 -16.02 41.20 20.53
CA TYR A 129 -16.77 40.93 21.74
C TYR A 129 -17.40 39.53 21.66
N THR A 130 -17.18 38.75 22.70
CA THR A 130 -17.80 37.42 22.85
C THR A 130 -18.85 37.49 23.96
N ILE A 131 -20.08 37.01 23.70
CA ILE A 131 -21.19 37.01 24.64
C ILE A 131 -21.62 35.57 25.00
N SER A 132 -21.81 35.31 26.29
CA SER A 132 -22.27 34.01 26.79
C SER A 132 -23.16 34.15 28.03
N PRO A 133 -24.21 33.33 28.21
CA PRO A 133 -25.08 33.39 29.38
C PRO A 133 -24.33 32.95 30.66
N LEU A 134 -24.61 33.61 31.79
CA LEU A 134 -24.07 33.21 33.10
C LEU A 134 -24.79 31.95 33.64
N PRO A 135 -24.10 31.08 34.41
CA PRO A 135 -24.72 29.86 34.96
C PRO A 135 -25.89 30.18 35.89
N GLY A 136 -27.10 29.69 35.56
CA GLY A 136 -28.30 29.78 36.42
C GLY A 136 -29.40 30.76 35.99
N GLY A 137 -29.29 31.45 34.85
CA GLY A 137 -30.31 32.38 34.36
C GLY A 137 -31.30 31.77 33.36
N ALA A 138 -32.60 32.07 33.51
CA ALA A 138 -33.64 31.80 32.51
C ALA A 138 -33.42 32.66 31.23
N ALA A 139 -34.20 32.41 30.17
CA ALA A 139 -34.19 33.21 28.94
C ALA A 139 -34.52 34.69 29.24
N GLY A 140 -33.49 35.52 29.40
CA GLY A 140 -33.56 36.90 29.91
C GLY A 140 -32.54 37.23 31.03
N GLY A 141 -31.74 36.27 31.49
CA GLY A 141 -30.71 36.46 32.52
C GLY A 141 -29.44 37.16 32.02
N ALA A 142 -28.54 37.50 32.96
CA ALA A 142 -27.29 38.21 32.67
C ALA A 142 -26.26 37.36 31.88
N HIS A 143 -25.50 38.03 31.02
CA HIS A 143 -24.49 37.49 30.13
C HIS A 143 -23.11 38.07 30.44
N ARG A 144 -22.05 37.31 30.17
CA ARG A 144 -20.68 37.78 30.18
C ARG A 144 -20.27 38.22 28.77
N LEU A 145 -19.77 39.44 28.66
CA LEU A 145 -19.22 40.04 27.45
C LEU A 145 -17.69 40.22 27.58
N GLN A 146 -16.87 39.68 26.67
CA GLN A 146 -15.40 39.69 26.76
C GLN A 146 -14.70 40.23 25.50
N ARG A 147 -13.63 41.04 25.67
CA ARG A 147 -12.83 41.75 24.64
C ARG A 147 -11.40 41.17 24.48
N ARG A 148 -10.80 41.08 23.26
CA ARG A 148 -9.45 40.44 23.00
C ARG A 148 -8.37 41.36 22.34
N GLY A 149 -7.07 41.18 22.70
CA GLY A 149 -5.86 41.88 22.14
C GLY A 149 -4.67 40.93 21.74
N ALA A 150 -3.66 41.36 20.94
CA ALA A 150 -2.71 40.43 20.23
C ALA A 150 -1.25 40.93 19.94
N GLY A 151 -0.28 40.00 19.78
CA GLY A 151 1.05 40.14 19.12
C GLY A 151 2.01 38.93 19.34
N LEU A 152 2.72 38.32 18.35
CA LEU A 152 4.09 38.61 17.80
C LEU A 152 4.60 37.49 16.78
N PRO A 153 5.79 37.60 16.08
CA PRO A 153 6.04 37.21 14.67
C PRO A 153 7.18 36.18 14.31
N LEU A 154 7.31 35.89 12.99
CA LEU A 154 8.02 34.84 12.19
C LEU A 154 9.58 34.84 12.07
N GLY A 155 10.16 33.63 11.81
CA GLY A 155 11.27 33.43 10.83
C GLY A 155 12.32 32.32 11.09
N ALA A 156 12.09 31.06 10.68
CA ALA A 156 13.13 30.03 10.38
C ALA A 156 12.53 28.93 9.49
N SER A 157 13.31 28.38 8.55
CA SER A 157 12.88 27.25 7.69
C SER A 157 13.15 25.93 8.40
N ALA A 158 12.18 25.38 9.13
CA ALA A 158 12.27 24.03 9.65
C ALA A 158 11.34 23.04 8.92
N SER A 159 11.75 21.77 8.96
CA SER A 159 10.94 20.64 8.50
C SER A 159 9.60 20.66 9.23
N ARG A 160 8.48 20.67 8.48
CA ARG A 160 7.14 20.73 9.08
C ARG A 160 6.56 19.36 9.44
N CYS A 161 7.36 18.31 9.34
CA CYS A 161 7.04 16.95 9.77
C CYS A 161 8.24 16.40 10.57
N ALA A 162 7.99 15.79 11.74
CA ALA A 162 9.02 15.29 12.65
C ALA A 162 9.47 13.84 12.35
N VAL A 163 9.05 13.27 11.23
CA VAL A 163 9.52 11.95 10.78
C VAL A 163 10.95 12.06 10.27
N GLY A 164 11.87 11.30 10.89
CA GLY A 164 13.28 11.29 10.48
C GLY A 164 13.43 10.85 9.02
N SER A 165 14.32 11.51 8.27
CA SER A 165 14.60 11.19 6.85
C SER A 165 15.31 9.85 6.61
N GLY A 166 15.32 8.98 7.63
CA GLY A 166 15.96 7.67 7.60
C GLY A 166 15.26 6.72 6.65
N LEU A 167 15.99 6.21 5.68
CA LEU A 167 15.47 5.21 4.75
C LEU A 167 15.31 3.87 5.47
N THR A 168 14.10 3.29 5.41
CA THR A 168 13.93 1.90 5.81
C THR A 168 14.53 0.98 4.74
N PRO A 169 15.09 -0.18 5.10
CA PRO A 169 15.56 -1.17 4.12
C PRO A 169 14.50 -1.54 3.07
N GLY A 170 13.21 -1.49 3.45
CA GLY A 170 12.08 -1.71 2.54
C GLY A 170 11.91 -0.63 1.47
N VAL A 171 12.14 0.65 1.81
CA VAL A 171 12.08 1.76 0.84
C VAL A 171 13.23 1.66 -0.17
N LEU A 172 14.44 1.37 0.28
CA LEU A 172 15.58 1.13 -0.61
C LEU A 172 15.32 -0.06 -1.56
N GLN A 173 14.69 -1.12 -1.06
CA GLN A 173 14.29 -2.27 -1.86
C GLN A 173 13.19 -1.94 -2.89
N ALA A 174 12.20 -1.12 -2.51
CA ALA A 174 11.16 -0.67 -3.43
C ALA A 174 11.76 0.18 -4.56
N LEU A 175 12.72 1.04 -4.25
CA LEU A 175 13.37 1.95 -5.19
C LEU A 175 14.44 1.29 -6.07
N ALA A 176 15.09 0.22 -5.60
CA ALA A 176 16.03 -0.56 -6.40
C ALA A 176 15.42 -1.08 -7.72
N LYS A 177 14.10 -1.33 -7.74
CA LYS A 177 13.33 -1.79 -8.91
C LYS A 177 13.22 -0.74 -10.02
N TYR A 178 13.59 0.50 -9.72
CA TYR A 178 13.50 1.65 -10.59
C TYR A 178 14.87 2.29 -10.89
N ARG A 179 15.97 1.84 -10.26
CA ARG A 179 17.34 2.29 -10.57
C ARG A 179 17.79 1.73 -11.91
N GLY A 180 18.13 2.62 -12.86
CA GLY A 180 18.53 2.28 -14.22
C GLY A 180 17.33 1.88 -15.09
N ARG A 181 17.16 2.54 -16.23
CA ARG A 181 16.19 2.10 -17.26
C ARG A 181 16.55 0.68 -17.74
N ALA A 182 15.97 -0.33 -17.10
CA ALA A 182 15.47 -1.58 -17.68
C ALA A 182 14.94 -2.51 -16.57
N GLY A 183 13.62 -2.46 -16.37
CA GLY A 183 12.73 -3.49 -15.82
C GLY A 183 13.24 -4.57 -14.85
N GLY A 184 12.59 -4.66 -13.69
CA GLY A 184 12.43 -5.91 -12.95
C GLY A 184 11.31 -5.79 -11.93
N ALA A 185 10.16 -6.46 -12.14
CA ALA A 185 9.03 -6.48 -11.21
C ALA A 185 8.38 -7.82 -10.84
N PRO A 186 7.76 -8.03 -9.63
CA PRO A 186 7.42 -9.34 -9.09
C PRO A 186 6.10 -9.82 -9.63
N GLY A 187 5.86 -11.10 -9.77
CA GLY A 187 5.78 -12.03 -8.66
C GLY A 187 4.73 -13.08 -8.93
N GLY A 188 4.43 -13.88 -7.90
CA GLY A 188 3.51 -15.01 -7.92
C GLY A 188 2.11 -14.72 -8.46
N ARG A 189 1.55 -15.66 -9.23
CA ARG A 189 0.12 -15.69 -9.61
C ARG A 189 -0.71 -16.28 -8.47
N ALA A 190 -1.94 -15.84 -8.17
CA ALA A 190 -2.86 -14.98 -8.93
C ALA A 190 -3.61 -13.97 -8.03
N LYS A 191 -4.04 -12.86 -8.65
CA LYS A 191 -4.79 -11.67 -8.18
C LYS A 191 -4.05 -10.46 -7.55
N ARG A 192 -2.69 -10.38 -7.51
CA ARG A 192 -1.99 -9.28 -6.77
C ARG A 192 -1.06 -8.32 -7.55
N PHE A 193 -0.93 -8.43 -8.88
CA PHE A 193 -0.32 -7.40 -9.75
C PHE A 193 -1.38 -6.72 -10.63
N ALA A 194 -2.56 -6.65 -10.04
CA ALA A 194 -3.69 -5.96 -10.59
C ALA A 194 -3.86 -4.67 -9.79
N SER A 195 -4.21 -3.61 -10.49
CA SER A 195 -4.83 -2.48 -9.83
C SER A 195 -6.15 -2.97 -9.25
N VAL A 196 -6.25 -2.98 -7.92
CA VAL A 196 -7.41 -3.47 -7.16
C VAL A 196 -7.79 -2.37 -6.18
N PRO A 197 -9.08 -2.00 -6.08
CA PRO A 197 -9.57 -1.01 -5.13
C PRO A 197 -9.08 -1.30 -3.71
N ARG A 198 -8.61 -0.25 -3.03
CA ARG A 198 -8.21 -0.29 -1.63
C ARG A 198 -9.08 0.65 -0.84
N TYR A 199 -9.75 0.16 0.19
CA TYR A 199 -10.56 0.96 1.08
C TYR A 199 -9.80 1.17 2.37
N VAL A 200 -9.69 2.42 2.83
CA VAL A 200 -9.01 2.78 4.07
C VAL A 200 -10.07 3.19 5.07
N GLU A 201 -10.45 2.27 5.93
CA GLU A 201 -11.39 2.51 7.02
C GLU A 201 -10.71 3.35 8.10
N THR A 202 -11.20 4.57 8.29
CA THR A 202 -10.52 5.58 9.09
C THR A 202 -11.34 5.98 10.31
N LEU A 203 -10.75 5.88 11.50
CA LEU A 203 -11.23 6.55 12.71
C LEU A 203 -10.69 7.98 12.74
N VAL A 204 -11.59 8.96 12.93
CA VAL A 204 -11.20 10.36 13.13
C VAL A 204 -11.48 10.77 14.57
N VAL A 205 -10.47 11.32 15.24
CA VAL A 205 -10.52 11.73 16.64
C VAL A 205 -10.16 13.20 16.75
N ALA A 206 -10.94 13.94 17.52
CA ALA A 206 -10.67 15.33 17.87
C ALA A 206 -10.51 15.44 19.38
N ASP A 207 -9.42 16.07 19.84
CA ASP A 207 -9.20 16.29 21.26
C ASP A 207 -10.02 17.47 21.82
N GLU A 208 -9.88 17.72 23.12
CA GLU A 208 -10.61 18.78 23.81
C GLU A 208 -10.30 20.17 23.24
N SER A 209 -9.07 20.41 22.80
CA SER A 209 -8.65 21.67 22.22
C SER A 209 -9.36 21.98 20.90
N MET A 210 -9.60 20.95 20.08
CA MET A 210 -10.39 21.06 18.85
C MET A 210 -11.86 21.36 19.15
N VAL A 211 -12.45 20.66 20.14
CA VAL A 211 -13.84 20.87 20.57
C VAL A 211 -14.04 22.30 21.08
N LYS A 212 -13.09 22.81 21.88
CA LYS A 212 -13.12 24.18 22.40
C LYS A 212 -13.01 25.24 21.31
N PHE A 213 -12.17 25.01 20.29
CA PHE A 213 -11.91 26.00 19.25
C PHE A 213 -13.03 26.05 18.19
N HIS A 214 -13.45 24.90 17.67
CA HIS A 214 -14.40 24.83 16.55
C HIS A 214 -15.87 24.77 17.01
N GLY A 215 -16.12 24.40 18.27
CA GLY A 215 -17.47 24.29 18.81
C GLY A 215 -18.34 23.32 18.01
N ASP A 216 -19.55 23.74 17.66
CA ASP A 216 -20.53 22.91 16.96
C ASP A 216 -20.16 22.62 15.49
N ASP A 217 -19.30 23.43 14.85
CA ASP A 217 -18.86 23.22 13.45
C ASP A 217 -17.76 22.16 13.31
N LEU A 218 -17.16 21.71 14.42
CA LEU A 218 -16.00 20.80 14.41
C LEU A 218 -16.20 19.57 13.52
N GLN A 219 -17.38 18.97 13.58
CA GLN A 219 -17.67 17.77 12.79
C GLN A 219 -17.69 18.06 11.29
N HIS A 220 -18.35 19.15 10.87
CA HIS A 220 -18.40 19.54 9.46
C HIS A 220 -17.01 19.93 8.94
N TYR A 221 -16.25 20.64 9.77
CA TYR A 221 -14.87 21.00 9.52
C TYR A 221 -13.98 19.79 9.26
N LEU A 222 -13.96 18.82 10.19
CA LEU A 222 -13.15 17.61 10.02
C LEU A 222 -13.59 16.75 8.83
N LEU A 223 -14.90 16.64 8.59
CA LEU A 223 -15.42 15.97 7.38
C LEU A 223 -14.93 16.65 6.10
N THR A 224 -14.84 17.97 6.08
CA THR A 224 -14.30 18.74 4.94
C THR A 224 -12.81 18.49 4.74
N LEU A 225 -12.03 18.40 5.83
CA LEU A 225 -10.62 18.02 5.75
C LEU A 225 -10.45 16.62 5.18
N MET A 226 -11.20 15.65 5.71
CA MET A 226 -11.17 14.25 5.25
C MET A 226 -11.65 14.10 3.81
N ALA A 227 -12.68 14.84 3.37
CA ALA A 227 -13.12 14.87 1.98
C ALA A 227 -12.01 15.38 1.05
N THR A 228 -11.29 16.41 1.47
CA THR A 228 -10.16 16.96 0.71
C THR A 228 -9.01 15.97 0.62
N ALA A 229 -8.63 15.33 1.74
CA ALA A 229 -7.63 14.26 1.76
C ALA A 229 -8.04 13.06 0.88
N ALA A 230 -9.30 12.62 0.96
CA ALA A 230 -9.84 11.55 0.13
C ALA A 230 -9.76 11.89 -1.37
N ARG A 231 -10.05 13.14 -1.76
CA ARG A 231 -9.88 13.60 -3.15
C ARG A 231 -8.42 13.58 -3.61
N LEU A 232 -7.47 13.92 -2.74
CA LEU A 232 -6.03 13.82 -3.05
C LEU A 232 -5.62 12.36 -3.33
N TYR A 233 -6.12 11.39 -2.55
CA TYR A 233 -5.85 9.96 -2.78
C TYR A 233 -6.61 9.36 -3.96
N LYS A 234 -7.67 10.00 -4.45
CA LYS A 234 -8.33 9.67 -5.72
C LYS A 234 -7.59 10.22 -6.95
N HIS A 235 -6.63 11.12 -6.79
CA HIS A 235 -5.96 11.78 -7.90
C HIS A 235 -5.10 10.78 -8.72
N PRO A 236 -5.17 10.75 -10.07
CA PRO A 236 -4.49 9.75 -10.90
C PRO A 236 -2.97 9.71 -10.74
N SER A 237 -2.34 10.78 -10.25
CA SER A 237 -0.89 10.84 -10.01
C SER A 237 -0.42 9.82 -8.95
N ILE A 238 -1.29 9.32 -8.06
CA ILE A 238 -0.95 8.25 -7.08
C ILE A 238 -0.87 6.85 -7.72
N ARG A 239 -1.41 6.70 -8.94
CA ARG A 239 -1.38 5.48 -9.77
C ARG A 239 -2.03 4.22 -9.14
N ASN A 240 -2.88 4.40 -8.12
CA ASN A 240 -3.58 3.31 -7.44
C ASN A 240 -5.03 3.75 -7.08
N PRO A 241 -6.02 2.84 -7.14
CA PRO A 241 -7.39 3.11 -6.72
C PRO A 241 -7.50 3.02 -5.19
N ILE A 242 -7.36 4.16 -4.51
CA ILE A 242 -7.44 4.23 -3.04
C ILE A 242 -8.64 5.08 -2.64
N GLN A 243 -9.45 4.54 -1.73
CA GLN A 243 -10.66 5.19 -1.22
C GLN A 243 -10.58 5.30 0.30
N ILE A 244 -10.39 6.54 0.78
CA ILE A 244 -10.48 6.85 2.21
C ILE A 244 -11.95 6.92 2.59
N SER A 245 -12.33 6.14 3.61
CA SER A 245 -13.69 6.07 4.13
C SER A 245 -13.68 6.28 5.63
N VAL A 246 -14.37 7.32 6.11
CA VAL A 246 -14.47 7.54 7.56
C VAL A 246 -15.56 6.63 8.10
N VAL A 247 -15.20 5.75 9.03
CA VAL A 247 -16.11 4.77 9.62
C VAL A 247 -16.60 5.17 11.00
N LYS A 248 -15.82 6.00 11.70
CA LYS A 248 -16.17 6.48 13.05
C LYS A 248 -15.56 7.84 13.33
N PHE A 249 -16.31 8.67 14.07
CA PHE A 249 -15.87 9.94 14.64
C PHE A 249 -15.94 9.89 16.16
N LEU A 250 -14.90 10.35 16.84
CA LEU A 250 -14.85 10.50 18.29
C LEU A 250 -14.42 11.92 18.66
N LEU A 251 -15.28 12.61 19.42
CA LEU A 251 -15.00 13.93 19.97
C LEU A 251 -14.74 13.79 21.46
N ILE A 252 -13.55 14.19 21.89
CA ILE A 252 -13.11 14.11 23.28
C ILE A 252 -13.41 15.44 23.94
N GLY A 253 -14.42 15.45 24.79
CA GLY A 253 -14.84 16.65 25.52
C GLY A 253 -14.15 16.89 26.84
N GLN A 254 -13.41 15.90 27.34
CA GLN A 254 -12.70 15.92 28.60
C GLN A 254 -11.37 15.19 28.45
N ASP A 255 -10.29 15.84 28.87
CA ASP A 255 -8.92 15.33 28.71
C ASP A 255 -8.67 13.95 29.36
N ASP A 256 -9.37 13.65 30.45
CA ASP A 256 -9.23 12.40 31.20
C ASP A 256 -9.71 11.15 30.45
N LYS A 257 -10.56 11.34 29.43
CA LYS A 257 -11.10 10.24 28.59
C LYS A 257 -10.32 10.04 27.30
N GLY A 258 -9.49 11.00 26.92
CA GLY A 258 -8.68 10.98 25.69
C GLY A 258 -7.28 10.38 25.84
N PRO A 259 -6.52 10.27 24.74
CA PRO A 259 -5.08 10.07 24.82
C PRO A 259 -4.42 11.33 25.41
N LYS A 260 -3.33 11.16 26.15
CA LYS A 260 -2.56 12.30 26.66
C LYS A 260 -1.84 13.01 25.50
N VAL A 261 -2.31 14.21 25.15
CA VAL A 261 -1.72 15.10 24.15
C VAL A 261 -0.71 16.03 24.84
N THR A 262 0.49 16.15 24.28
CA THR A 262 1.52 17.08 24.72
C THR A 262 2.14 17.79 23.51
N GLY A 263 2.89 18.85 23.74
CA GLY A 263 3.67 19.50 22.67
C GLY A 263 4.80 18.64 22.11
N ASN A 264 5.04 17.41 22.60
CA ASN A 264 6.00 16.49 21.98
C ASN A 264 5.26 15.56 21.01
N ALA A 265 5.45 15.77 19.71
CA ALA A 265 4.73 15.03 18.67
C ALA A 265 4.91 13.50 18.77
N ALA A 266 6.13 13.03 19.07
CA ALA A 266 6.43 11.60 19.18
C ALA A 266 5.75 10.95 20.39
N LEU A 267 5.71 11.67 21.52
CA LEU A 267 5.02 11.21 22.72
C LEU A 267 3.50 11.17 22.49
N THR A 268 2.93 12.20 21.89
CA THR A 268 1.51 12.28 21.52
C THR A 268 1.11 11.14 20.58
N LEU A 269 1.90 10.89 19.53
CA LEU A 269 1.69 9.77 18.61
C LEU A 269 1.67 8.44 19.37
N ARG A 270 2.69 8.15 20.18
CA ARG A 270 2.77 6.91 20.97
C ARG A 270 1.55 6.73 21.88
N ASN A 271 1.13 7.78 22.58
CA ASN A 271 -0.02 7.74 23.48
C ASN A 271 -1.31 7.48 22.70
N PHE A 272 -1.50 8.15 21.56
CA PHE A 272 -2.67 7.99 20.70
C PHE A 272 -2.74 6.59 20.09
N CYS A 273 -1.65 6.08 19.54
CA CYS A 273 -1.58 4.73 18.96
C CYS A 273 -1.92 3.64 20.00
N ALA A 274 -1.42 3.78 21.23
CA ALA A 274 -1.75 2.88 22.33
C ALA A 274 -3.22 2.99 22.76
N TRP A 275 -3.80 4.20 22.72
CA TRP A 275 -5.19 4.45 23.05
C TRP A 275 -6.14 3.90 21.98
N GLN A 276 -5.97 4.27 20.70
CA GLN A 276 -6.89 3.89 19.62
C GLN A 276 -7.03 2.36 19.50
N LYS A 277 -5.93 1.63 19.68
CA LYS A 277 -5.93 0.16 19.62
C LYS A 277 -6.84 -0.47 20.67
N LYS A 278 -6.97 0.14 21.85
CA LYS A 278 -7.88 -0.36 22.92
C LYS A 278 -9.35 -0.22 22.53
N TRP A 279 -9.67 0.75 21.68
CA TRP A 279 -11.03 1.02 21.21
C TRP A 279 -11.37 0.29 19.90
N ASN A 280 -10.36 -0.14 19.14
CA ASN A 280 -10.56 -0.85 17.89
C ASN A 280 -11.08 -2.29 18.14
N LYS A 281 -11.82 -2.82 17.16
CA LYS A 281 -12.37 -4.18 17.21
C LYS A 281 -11.29 -5.18 16.80
N VAL A 282 -11.45 -6.43 17.27
CA VAL A 282 -10.47 -7.50 17.00
C VAL A 282 -10.59 -8.03 15.56
N SER A 283 -11.78 -7.92 14.95
CA SER A 283 -12.04 -8.42 13.61
C SER A 283 -12.40 -7.28 12.66
N ASP A 284 -11.72 -7.30 11.52
CA ASP A 284 -11.94 -6.48 10.32
C ASP A 284 -13.39 -6.50 9.81
N LYS A 285 -14.09 -7.62 10.05
CA LYS A 285 -15.49 -7.77 9.61
C LYS A 285 -16.49 -6.95 10.42
N HIS A 286 -16.05 -6.27 11.48
CA HIS A 286 -16.95 -5.50 12.33
C HIS A 286 -17.21 -4.12 11.70
N PRO A 287 -18.45 -3.62 11.60
CA PRO A 287 -18.74 -2.32 10.96
C PRO A 287 -18.13 -1.06 11.60
N GLU A 288 -17.59 -1.20 12.81
CA GLU A 288 -16.87 -0.15 13.55
C GLU A 288 -15.37 -0.47 13.67
N TYR A 289 -14.86 -1.44 12.93
CA TYR A 289 -13.42 -1.64 12.78
C TYR A 289 -12.84 -0.48 11.97
N TRP A 290 -11.55 -0.20 12.16
CA TRP A 290 -10.81 0.74 11.32
C TRP A 290 -9.40 0.23 11.06
N ASP A 291 -8.91 0.45 9.85
CA ASP A 291 -7.52 0.19 9.43
C ASP A 291 -6.55 1.16 10.10
N THR A 292 -6.94 2.44 10.15
CA THR A 292 -6.08 3.53 10.61
C THR A 292 -6.85 4.58 11.42
N ALA A 293 -6.15 5.28 12.30
CA ALA A 293 -6.73 6.28 13.19
C ALA A 293 -5.98 7.62 13.09
N ILE A 294 -6.74 8.72 13.10
CA ILE A 294 -6.21 10.07 12.90
C ILE A 294 -6.65 10.96 14.07
N LEU A 295 -5.71 11.55 14.78
CA LEU A 295 -5.97 12.53 15.85
C LEU A 295 -5.72 13.95 15.34
N PHE A 296 -6.70 14.83 15.54
CA PHE A 296 -6.57 16.27 15.34
C PHE A 296 -6.48 17.00 16.68
N THR A 297 -5.59 17.99 16.76
CA THR A 297 -5.35 18.82 17.95
C THR A 297 -5.02 20.27 17.58
N LYS A 298 -5.44 21.25 18.40
CA LYS A 298 -4.94 22.65 18.35
C LYS A 298 -3.65 22.84 19.15
N GLN A 299 -3.15 21.79 19.82
CA GLN A 299 -1.88 21.84 20.52
C GLN A 299 -0.74 21.96 19.50
N ASP A 300 0.14 22.96 19.70
CA ASP A 300 1.38 23.12 18.95
C ASP A 300 2.28 21.88 19.15
N LEU A 301 2.55 21.15 18.07
CA LEU A 301 3.30 19.91 18.07
C LEU A 301 4.77 20.19 17.69
N CYS A 302 5.67 19.90 18.62
CA CYS A 302 7.11 20.03 18.40
C CYS A 302 7.77 18.68 18.12
N GLY A 303 8.66 18.68 17.13
CA GLY A 303 9.64 17.63 16.90
C GLY A 303 10.79 17.68 17.91
N ALA A 304 11.81 16.83 17.72
CA ALA A 304 12.96 16.79 18.62
C ALA A 304 13.82 18.08 18.59
N THR A 305 13.79 18.82 17.48
CA THR A 305 14.68 19.97 17.23
C THR A 305 13.93 21.29 16.99
N THR A 306 12.69 21.25 16.51
CA THR A 306 11.94 22.43 16.05
C THR A 306 10.43 22.26 16.28
N CYS A 307 9.72 23.36 16.53
CA CYS A 307 8.26 23.39 16.71
C CYS A 307 7.46 23.69 15.43
N ASP A 308 8.08 23.57 14.25
CA ASP A 308 7.35 23.78 12.99
C ASP A 308 6.53 22.54 12.57
N THR A 309 6.43 21.50 13.42
CA THR A 309 5.89 20.19 13.05
C THR A 309 4.36 20.18 13.04
N LEU A 310 3.75 20.10 11.87
CA LEU A 310 2.29 20.06 11.70
C LEU A 310 1.70 18.65 11.84
N GLY A 311 2.52 17.59 11.80
CA GLY A 311 2.03 16.23 11.85
C GLY A 311 3.12 15.18 12.10
N MET A 312 2.69 14.00 12.53
CA MET A 312 3.57 12.84 12.71
C MET A 312 2.82 11.51 12.54
N ALA A 313 3.47 10.56 11.87
CA ALA A 313 3.01 9.19 11.74
C ALA A 313 4.18 8.19 11.72
N ASP A 314 3.86 6.93 12.00
CA ASP A 314 4.78 5.82 11.77
C ASP A 314 4.82 5.43 10.28
N VAL A 315 5.98 5.00 9.80
CA VAL A 315 6.18 4.66 8.37
C VAL A 315 5.84 3.20 8.09
N GLY A 316 4.93 2.96 7.15
CA GLY A 316 4.61 1.63 6.61
C GLY A 316 3.80 0.74 7.54
N THR A 317 2.97 1.34 8.38
CA THR A 317 2.23 0.67 9.45
C THR A 317 0.73 0.53 9.19
N MET A 318 0.26 0.76 7.97
CA MET A 318 -1.18 0.74 7.61
C MET A 318 -1.97 -0.46 8.15
N CYS A 319 -1.47 -1.68 7.99
CA CYS A 319 -2.13 -2.89 8.54
C CYS A 319 -1.54 -3.37 9.87
N ASP A 320 -0.83 -2.50 10.62
CA ASP A 320 -0.38 -2.77 11.99
C ASP A 320 -1.36 -2.15 12.99
N PRO A 321 -2.20 -2.94 13.68
CA PRO A 321 -3.21 -2.39 14.57
C PRO A 321 -2.63 -1.60 15.75
N LYS A 322 -1.34 -1.78 16.09
CA LYS A 322 -0.68 -1.03 17.17
C LYS A 322 -0.10 0.31 16.70
N ARG A 323 0.17 0.47 15.41
CA ARG A 323 0.98 1.55 14.85
C ARG A 323 0.36 2.25 13.64
N SER A 324 -0.81 1.82 13.19
CA SER A 324 -1.58 2.50 12.14
C SER A 324 -2.30 3.71 12.72
N CYS A 325 -1.58 4.81 12.83
CA CYS A 325 -2.03 6.02 13.51
C CYS A 325 -1.22 7.23 13.05
N SER A 326 -1.87 8.39 13.03
CA SER A 326 -1.25 9.69 12.74
C SER A 326 -1.81 10.78 13.66
N VAL A 327 -0.99 11.75 14.00
CA VAL A 327 -1.38 12.95 14.75
C VAL A 327 -1.17 14.18 13.87
N ILE A 328 -2.14 15.09 13.86
CA ILE A 328 -2.16 16.28 13.03
C ILE A 328 -2.48 17.49 13.90
N GLU A 329 -1.62 18.50 13.81
CA GLU A 329 -1.90 19.84 14.28
C GLU A 329 -2.87 20.53 13.32
N ASP A 330 -3.92 21.10 13.88
CA ASP A 330 -4.93 21.82 13.14
C ASP A 330 -4.51 23.27 12.86
N ASP A 331 -4.26 23.51 11.58
CA ASP A 331 -3.81 24.76 10.98
C ASP A 331 -4.83 25.33 9.97
N GLY A 332 -6.12 25.07 10.23
CA GLY A 332 -7.19 25.41 9.30
C GLY A 332 -7.31 24.41 8.14
N LEU A 333 -8.01 24.82 7.07
CA LEU A 333 -8.21 23.96 5.89
C LEU A 333 -6.95 23.31 5.31
N PRO A 334 -5.75 23.93 5.38
CA PRO A 334 -4.50 23.27 5.00
C PRO A 334 -4.19 21.96 5.73
N SER A 335 -4.74 21.71 6.91
CA SER A 335 -4.56 20.45 7.63
C SER A 335 -5.02 19.23 6.83
N ALA A 336 -5.88 19.38 5.83
CA ALA A 336 -6.20 18.30 4.90
C ALA A 336 -4.97 17.77 4.12
N PHE A 337 -4.04 18.65 3.77
CA PHE A 337 -2.79 18.29 3.10
C PHE A 337 -1.84 17.59 4.08
N THR A 338 -1.77 18.07 5.32
CA THR A 338 -1.05 17.41 6.41
C THR A 338 -1.60 16.01 6.66
N THR A 339 -2.92 15.85 6.75
CA THR A 339 -3.59 14.54 6.87
C THR A 339 -3.20 13.62 5.71
N ALA A 340 -3.19 14.14 4.47
CA ALA A 340 -2.82 13.33 3.31
C ALA A 340 -1.34 12.91 3.33
N HIS A 341 -0.45 13.81 3.77
CA HIS A 341 0.99 13.57 3.95
C HIS A 341 1.26 12.51 5.02
N GLU A 342 0.68 12.65 6.21
CA GLU A 342 0.89 11.69 7.30
C GLU A 342 0.33 10.31 6.96
N LEU A 343 -0.81 10.24 6.28
CA LEU A 343 -1.31 8.97 5.76
C LEU A 343 -0.35 8.36 4.71
N GLY A 344 0.40 9.20 4.00
CA GLY A 344 1.43 8.78 3.05
C GLY A 344 2.56 8.03 3.75
N HIS A 345 2.99 8.52 4.92
CA HIS A 345 3.94 7.80 5.79
C HIS A 345 3.37 6.45 6.24
N VAL A 346 2.12 6.40 6.67
CA VAL A 346 1.44 5.14 7.05
C VAL A 346 1.44 4.13 5.87
N PHE A 347 1.35 4.62 4.63
CA PHE A 347 1.52 3.87 3.37
C PHE A 347 2.98 3.56 2.97
N ASN A 348 3.94 3.78 3.86
CA ASN A 348 5.37 3.58 3.66
C ASN A 348 6.04 4.58 2.70
N MET A 349 5.40 5.71 2.38
CA MET A 349 6.01 6.73 1.53
C MET A 349 7.01 7.57 2.34
N PRO A 350 8.31 7.62 1.97
CA PRO A 350 9.26 8.56 2.55
C PRO A 350 9.04 9.96 1.98
N HIS A 351 9.77 10.95 2.52
CA HIS A 351 9.84 12.26 1.88
C HIS A 351 10.45 12.19 0.49
N ASP A 352 9.98 13.04 -0.42
CA ASP A 352 10.39 13.05 -1.83
C ASP A 352 11.85 13.47 -2.06
N ASN A 353 12.45 14.21 -1.11
CA ASN A 353 13.82 14.69 -1.18
C ASN A 353 14.87 13.68 -0.68
N VAL A 354 14.46 12.47 -0.29
CA VAL A 354 15.44 11.44 0.10
C VAL A 354 16.30 11.06 -1.10
N LYS A 355 17.61 10.90 -0.87
CA LYS A 355 18.61 10.61 -1.92
C LYS A 355 18.21 9.41 -2.80
N ALA A 356 17.58 8.40 -2.22
CA ALA A 356 17.12 7.23 -2.94
C ALA A 356 16.04 7.54 -4.00
N CYS A 357 15.13 8.49 -3.74
CA CYS A 357 14.15 8.96 -4.72
C CYS A 357 14.85 9.75 -5.84
N GLU A 358 15.77 10.65 -5.47
CA GLU A 358 16.50 11.50 -6.41
C GLU A 358 17.40 10.68 -7.36
N GLU A 359 18.10 9.65 -6.85
CA GLU A 359 18.93 8.75 -7.66
C GLU A 359 18.13 7.94 -8.69
N VAL A 360 16.84 7.73 -8.44
CA VAL A 360 15.96 6.90 -9.27
C VAL A 360 15.17 7.73 -10.28
N PHE A 361 14.49 8.77 -9.79
CA PHE A 361 13.53 9.56 -10.55
C PHE A 361 14.10 10.92 -10.97
N GLY A 362 15.33 11.24 -10.56
CA GLY A 362 15.93 12.55 -10.72
C GLY A 362 15.41 13.56 -9.69
N ARG A 363 16.00 14.76 -9.71
CA ARG A 363 15.58 15.86 -8.85
C ARG A 363 14.23 16.40 -9.30
N LEU A 364 13.28 16.49 -8.38
CA LEU A 364 11.95 17.03 -8.64
C LEU A 364 12.02 18.54 -8.87
N LYS A 365 11.24 19.03 -9.85
CA LYS A 365 11.17 20.45 -10.22
C LYS A 365 10.18 21.24 -9.37
N THR A 366 9.19 20.54 -8.79
CA THR A 366 8.07 21.09 -8.03
C THR A 366 7.89 20.30 -6.74
N ASN A 367 7.28 20.92 -5.73
CA ASN A 367 6.94 20.23 -4.49
C ASN A 367 5.69 19.37 -4.69
N HIS A 368 5.71 18.18 -4.11
CA HIS A 368 4.58 17.24 -4.11
C HIS A 368 4.17 16.96 -2.65
N MET A 369 3.16 16.10 -2.46
CA MET A 369 2.55 15.84 -1.15
C MET A 369 3.56 15.37 -0.11
N MET A 370 4.52 14.52 -0.50
CA MET A 370 5.55 14.00 0.41
C MET A 370 6.79 14.90 0.48
N SER A 371 6.69 16.17 0.08
CA SER A 371 7.72 17.17 0.39
C SER A 371 7.84 17.36 1.90
N PRO A 372 9.04 17.50 2.48
CA PRO A 372 9.22 17.79 3.91
C PRO A 372 8.69 19.17 4.31
N THR A 373 8.42 20.03 3.32
CA THR A 373 7.72 21.31 3.49
C THR A 373 6.43 21.28 2.67
N LEU A 374 5.29 21.49 3.33
CA LEU A 374 3.96 21.50 2.70
C LEU A 374 3.67 22.81 1.93
N ILE A 375 4.70 23.47 1.41
CA ILE A 375 4.62 24.78 0.78
C ILE A 375 4.59 24.60 -0.75
N GLN A 376 3.66 25.26 -1.44
CA GLN A 376 3.57 25.30 -2.92
C GLN A 376 3.50 23.91 -3.58
N ILE A 377 2.65 23.04 -3.06
CA ILE A 377 2.39 21.72 -3.64
C ILE A 377 1.78 21.86 -5.05
N ASP A 378 2.29 21.12 -6.03
CA ASP A 378 1.68 21.00 -7.36
C ASP A 378 0.30 20.32 -7.25
N ARG A 379 -0.77 21.10 -7.35
CA ARG A 379 -2.16 20.61 -7.25
C ARG A 379 -2.65 19.91 -8.52
N ALA A 380 -1.93 20.07 -9.64
CA ALA A 380 -2.21 19.32 -10.86
C ALA A 380 -1.60 17.92 -10.81
N ASN A 381 -0.47 17.75 -10.11
CA ASN A 381 0.16 16.45 -9.86
C ASN A 381 0.60 16.34 -8.38
N PRO A 382 -0.35 16.16 -7.44
CA PRO A 382 -0.06 16.17 -6.01
C PRO A 382 0.91 15.09 -5.55
N TRP A 383 1.01 13.97 -6.27
CA TRP A 383 1.89 12.86 -5.88
C TRP A 383 3.07 12.74 -6.85
N SER A 384 4.28 12.58 -6.30
CA SER A 384 5.48 12.38 -7.11
C SER A 384 5.51 10.96 -7.71
N ALA A 385 6.35 10.77 -8.73
CA ALA A 385 6.62 9.43 -9.26
C ALA A 385 7.22 8.50 -8.20
N CYS A 386 7.99 9.05 -7.24
CA CYS A 386 8.56 8.27 -6.14
C CYS A 386 7.47 7.78 -5.18
N SER A 387 6.58 8.68 -4.73
CA SER A 387 5.49 8.32 -3.82
C SER A 387 4.57 7.27 -4.46
N ALA A 388 4.19 7.47 -5.73
CA ALA A 388 3.35 6.53 -6.48
C ALA A 388 4.01 5.15 -6.67
N ALA A 389 5.33 5.12 -6.90
CA ALA A 389 6.09 3.88 -7.03
C ALA A 389 6.14 3.08 -5.72
N ILE A 390 6.34 3.78 -4.60
CA ILE A 390 6.50 3.17 -3.27
C ILE A 390 5.18 2.61 -2.76
N ILE A 391 4.08 3.36 -2.87
CA ILE A 391 2.76 2.83 -2.46
C ILE A 391 2.30 1.67 -3.36
N THR A 392 2.58 1.74 -4.67
CA THR A 392 2.34 0.62 -5.58
C THR A 392 3.04 -0.65 -5.08
N ASP A 393 4.30 -0.52 -4.68
CA ASP A 393 5.08 -1.64 -4.17
C ASP A 393 4.56 -2.16 -2.82
N PHE A 394 4.19 -1.26 -1.92
CA PHE A 394 3.57 -1.59 -0.63
C PHE A 394 2.30 -2.43 -0.81
N LEU A 395 1.41 -2.00 -1.71
CA LEU A 395 0.15 -2.68 -2.00
C LEU A 395 0.34 -4.01 -2.74
N ASP A 396 1.21 -4.07 -3.76
CA ASP A 396 1.46 -5.29 -4.55
C ASP A 396 2.26 -6.35 -3.77
N SER A 397 3.10 -5.91 -2.82
CA SER A 397 3.81 -6.80 -1.90
C SER A 397 2.87 -7.44 -0.89
N GLY A 398 1.66 -6.90 -0.69
CA GLY A 398 0.63 -7.40 0.22
C GLY A 398 0.72 -6.80 1.62
N HIS A 399 1.42 -5.67 1.78
CA HIS A 399 1.49 -4.95 3.05
C HIS A 399 0.21 -4.16 3.36
N GLY A 400 -0.63 -3.91 2.34
CA GLY A 400 -1.96 -3.29 2.47
C GLY A 400 -3.11 -4.28 2.27
N ASP A 401 -2.95 -5.55 2.69
CA ASP A 401 -3.98 -6.59 2.50
C ASP A 401 -5.24 -6.38 3.35
N CYS A 402 -5.16 -5.64 4.47
CA CYS A 402 -6.34 -5.23 5.27
C CYS A 402 -7.29 -4.33 4.47
N LEU A 403 -6.76 -3.56 3.51
CA LEU A 403 -7.54 -2.59 2.75
C LEU A 403 -8.40 -3.20 1.62
N LEU A 404 -8.56 -4.52 1.59
CA LEU A 404 -9.17 -5.22 0.44
C LEU A 404 -10.69 -5.33 0.55
N ASP A 405 -11.23 -5.31 1.76
CA ASP A 405 -12.65 -5.31 2.01
C ASP A 405 -13.23 -3.90 2.03
N GLN A 406 -14.52 -3.84 1.71
CA GLN A 406 -15.24 -2.59 1.57
C GLN A 406 -15.97 -2.29 2.88
N PRO A 407 -15.92 -1.03 3.36
CA PRO A 407 -16.58 -0.64 4.61
C PRO A 407 -18.08 -0.89 4.54
N SER A 408 -18.62 -1.46 5.62
CA SER A 408 -20.05 -1.81 5.70
C SER A 408 -20.96 -0.58 5.80
N LYS A 409 -20.55 0.45 6.54
CA LYS A 409 -21.33 1.68 6.78
C LYS A 409 -20.42 2.92 6.89
N PRO A 410 -19.83 3.40 5.79
CA PRO A 410 -19.01 4.60 5.81
C PRO A 410 -19.87 5.85 6.03
N ILE A 411 -19.30 6.85 6.71
CA ILE A 411 -19.88 8.18 6.88
C ILE A 411 -19.70 8.95 5.55
N PRO A 412 -20.77 9.51 4.98
CA PRO A 412 -20.68 10.24 3.72
C PRO A 412 -19.82 11.50 3.90
N LEU A 413 -18.85 11.67 3.00
CA LEU A 413 -17.99 12.85 2.96
C LEU A 413 -18.64 13.93 2.08
N PRO A 414 -18.53 15.23 2.45
CA PRO A 414 -19.07 16.33 1.64
C PRO A 414 -18.55 16.33 0.19
N GLU A 415 -19.46 16.42 -0.77
CA GLU A 415 -19.13 16.51 -2.20
C GLU A 415 -18.84 17.94 -2.69
N ASP A 416 -19.21 18.93 -1.89
CA ASP A 416 -18.94 20.33 -2.17
C ASP A 416 -17.44 20.68 -2.00
N LEU A 417 -17.02 21.76 -2.66
CA LEU A 417 -15.66 22.25 -2.54
C LEU A 417 -15.50 23.06 -1.24
N PRO A 418 -14.39 22.97 -0.50
CA PRO A 418 -14.30 23.60 0.82
C PRO A 418 -14.58 25.11 0.83
N GLY A 419 -14.20 25.84 -0.22
CA GLY A 419 -14.43 27.27 -0.36
C GLY A 419 -15.88 27.69 -0.64
N THR A 420 -16.80 26.74 -0.90
CA THR A 420 -18.24 27.05 -0.91
C THR A 420 -18.84 27.04 0.49
N SER A 421 -18.25 26.27 1.41
CA SER A 421 -18.65 26.23 2.82
C SER A 421 -17.90 27.24 3.67
N TYR A 422 -16.63 27.51 3.33
CA TYR A 422 -15.74 28.39 4.08
C TYR A 422 -15.35 29.61 3.24
N SER A 423 -15.93 30.77 3.59
CA SER A 423 -15.60 32.06 3.00
C SER A 423 -14.13 32.43 3.20
N LEU A 424 -13.64 33.42 2.44
CA LEU A 424 -12.25 33.86 2.55
C LEU A 424 -11.90 34.40 3.95
N ASN A 425 -12.84 35.08 4.61
CA ASN A 425 -12.67 35.56 5.99
C ASN A 425 -12.51 34.38 6.95
N GLN A 426 -13.40 33.38 6.87
CA GLN A 426 -13.34 32.18 7.70
C GLN A 426 -12.03 31.40 7.48
N GLN A 427 -11.54 31.34 6.24
CA GLN A 427 -10.23 30.71 5.96
C GLN A 427 -9.09 31.41 6.70
N CYS A 428 -9.12 32.74 6.83
CA CYS A 428 -8.15 33.48 7.62
C CYS A 428 -8.32 33.22 9.13
N GLU A 429 -9.54 33.20 9.62
CA GLU A 429 -9.84 32.93 11.03
C GLU A 429 -9.41 31.52 11.46
N LEU A 430 -9.65 30.53 10.60
CA LEU A 430 -9.23 29.15 10.82
C LEU A 430 -7.69 29.02 10.87
N ALA A 431 -6.97 29.76 10.02
CA ALA A 431 -5.51 29.67 9.92
C ALA A 431 -4.75 30.52 10.95
N PHE A 432 -5.28 31.67 11.35
CA PHE A 432 -4.57 32.64 12.20
C PHE A 432 -5.31 33.06 13.46
N GLY A 433 -6.49 32.48 13.70
CA GLY A 433 -7.34 32.79 14.84
C GLY A 433 -8.40 33.83 14.53
N VAL A 434 -9.40 33.89 15.40
CA VAL A 434 -10.57 34.75 15.27
C VAL A 434 -10.16 36.23 15.12
N GLY A 435 -10.83 36.94 14.21
CA GLY A 435 -10.54 38.34 13.88
C GLY A 435 -9.48 38.55 12.80
N SER A 436 -8.85 37.49 12.28
CA SER A 436 -7.96 37.58 11.11
C SER A 436 -8.76 37.75 9.82
N LYS A 437 -8.51 38.84 9.08
CA LYS A 437 -9.20 39.19 7.83
C LYS A 437 -8.27 39.02 6.62
N PRO A 438 -8.80 38.87 5.39
CA PRO A 438 -8.00 38.82 4.18
C PRO A 438 -7.28 40.14 3.92
N CYS A 439 -6.02 40.05 3.48
CA CYS A 439 -5.25 41.25 3.14
C CYS A 439 -5.69 41.88 1.81
N PRO A 440 -5.77 43.22 1.74
CA PRO A 440 -6.10 43.94 0.51
C PRO A 440 -4.97 43.83 -0.53
N TYR A 441 -5.33 43.92 -1.82
CA TYR A 441 -4.42 43.95 -2.99
C TYR A 441 -3.52 42.72 -3.20
N MET A 442 -3.95 41.54 -2.74
CA MET A 442 -3.21 40.28 -2.93
C MET A 442 -3.71 39.48 -4.13
N GLN A 443 -2.84 38.65 -4.70
CA GLN A 443 -3.19 37.76 -5.81
C GLN A 443 -4.25 36.74 -5.39
N TYR A 444 -5.37 36.72 -6.11
CA TYR A 444 -6.46 35.76 -5.90
C TYR A 444 -5.98 34.32 -6.09
N CYS A 445 -6.53 33.41 -5.27
CA CYS A 445 -6.36 31.95 -5.36
C CYS A 445 -4.95 31.38 -5.18
N SER A 446 -3.88 32.18 -5.30
CA SER A 446 -2.51 31.67 -5.25
C SER A 446 -1.98 31.51 -3.82
N LYS A 447 -2.20 32.52 -2.97
CA LYS A 447 -1.78 32.52 -1.56
C LYS A 447 -2.82 33.22 -0.69
N LEU A 448 -3.17 32.59 0.42
CA LEU A 448 -3.99 33.16 1.47
C LEU A 448 -3.12 34.07 2.33
N TRP A 449 -3.37 35.36 2.23
CA TRP A 449 -2.75 36.40 3.04
C TRP A 449 -3.79 36.96 3.98
N CYS A 450 -3.46 36.97 5.26
CA CYS A 450 -4.37 37.37 6.30
C CYS A 450 -3.72 38.38 7.24
N THR A 451 -4.53 39.23 7.84
CA THR A 451 -4.09 40.24 8.79
C THR A 451 -3.69 39.57 10.10
N GLY A 452 -2.53 39.94 10.61
CA GLY A 452 -2.02 39.58 11.93
C GLY A 452 -1.50 40.82 12.67
N LYS A 453 -1.03 40.61 13.90
CA LYS A 453 -0.36 41.66 14.67
C LYS A 453 1.10 41.30 14.90
N ALA A 454 2.00 42.16 14.43
CA ALA A 454 3.43 42.07 14.75
C ALA A 454 3.86 43.39 15.39
N ARG A 455 4.32 43.33 16.65
CA ARG A 455 4.79 44.51 17.42
C ARG A 455 3.75 45.64 17.48
N GLY A 456 2.47 45.29 17.59
CA GLY A 456 1.36 46.26 17.63
C GLY A 456 0.92 46.82 16.28
N GLN A 457 1.61 46.50 15.18
CA GLN A 457 1.22 46.92 13.83
C GLN A 457 0.45 45.81 13.12
N ILE A 458 -0.56 46.20 12.32
CA ILE A 458 -1.28 45.29 11.43
C ILE A 458 -0.34 44.91 10.30
N VAL A 459 -0.05 43.61 10.19
CA VAL A 459 0.80 43.06 9.14
C VAL A 459 0.06 41.99 8.36
N CYS A 460 0.43 41.81 7.10
CA CYS A 460 -0.03 40.68 6.32
C CYS A 460 0.89 39.49 6.53
N GLN A 461 0.32 38.39 6.99
CA GLN A 461 1.00 37.12 7.21
C GLN A 461 0.37 36.03 6.35
N THR A 462 1.14 34.99 6.04
CA THR A 462 0.68 33.86 5.22
C THR A 462 1.34 32.58 5.70
N ARG A 463 0.62 31.46 5.60
CA ARG A 463 1.18 30.11 5.79
C ARG A 463 1.58 29.47 4.46
N HIS A 464 1.55 30.24 3.37
CA HIS A 464 1.86 29.85 1.98
C HIS A 464 0.91 28.83 1.32
N PHE A 465 -0.32 28.72 1.83
CA PHE A 465 -1.38 27.92 1.21
C PHE A 465 -2.28 28.76 0.32
N PRO A 466 -2.80 28.22 -0.79
CA PRO A 466 -3.77 28.91 -1.65
C PRO A 466 -5.13 29.05 -0.97
N TRP A 467 -6.02 29.83 -1.59
CA TRP A 467 -7.42 29.86 -1.17
C TRP A 467 -8.06 28.50 -1.46
N ALA A 468 -9.03 28.11 -0.64
CA ALA A 468 -9.74 26.86 -0.83
C ALA A 468 -10.44 26.81 -2.19
N ASP A 469 -10.49 25.64 -2.82
CA ASP A 469 -11.25 25.48 -4.07
C ASP A 469 -12.73 25.79 -3.81
N GLY A 470 -13.39 26.47 -4.73
CA GLY A 470 -14.77 26.96 -4.57
C GLY A 470 -14.88 28.39 -4.03
N THR A 471 -13.80 28.96 -3.48
CA THR A 471 -13.81 30.34 -2.96
C THR A 471 -14.04 31.35 -4.08
N GLY A 472 -14.95 32.30 -3.91
CA GLY A 472 -15.17 33.37 -4.90
C GLY A 472 -13.92 34.24 -5.09
N CYS A 473 -13.54 34.51 -6.33
CA CYS A 473 -12.39 35.35 -6.68
C CYS A 473 -12.73 36.53 -7.61
N GLY A 474 -14.02 36.85 -7.71
CA GLY A 474 -14.57 37.93 -8.52
C GLY A 474 -16.00 37.61 -8.96
N GLU A 475 -16.65 38.55 -9.63
CA GLU A 475 -17.99 38.33 -10.19
C GLU A 475 -17.99 37.13 -11.15
N GLY A 476 -18.85 36.15 -10.89
CA GLY A 476 -18.96 34.93 -11.70
C GLY A 476 -17.72 34.03 -11.73
N ARG A 477 -16.73 34.24 -10.85
CA ARG A 477 -15.46 33.49 -10.83
C ARG A 477 -15.15 32.89 -9.46
N PHE A 478 -14.46 31.74 -9.46
CA PHE A 478 -14.10 31.01 -8.25
C PHE A 478 -12.71 30.37 -8.36
N CYS A 479 -12.10 30.05 -7.22
CA CYS A 479 -10.79 29.41 -7.15
C CYS A 479 -10.89 27.91 -7.43
N LEU A 480 -10.04 27.38 -8.30
CA LEU A 480 -9.90 25.96 -8.54
C LEU A 480 -8.43 25.64 -8.83
N LYS A 481 -7.85 24.70 -8.07
CA LYS A 481 -6.44 24.29 -8.19
C LYS A 481 -5.46 25.47 -8.13
N GLY A 482 -5.80 26.49 -7.33
CA GLY A 482 -4.97 27.69 -7.13
C GLY A 482 -5.09 28.77 -8.22
N ALA A 483 -6.00 28.62 -9.18
CA ALA A 483 -6.29 29.61 -10.22
C ALA A 483 -7.73 30.12 -10.14
N CYS A 484 -7.96 31.38 -10.53
CA CYS A 484 -9.30 31.97 -10.61
C CYS A 484 -9.95 31.64 -11.97
N VAL A 485 -11.05 30.89 -11.95
CA VAL A 485 -11.72 30.37 -13.16
C VAL A 485 -13.19 30.78 -13.21
N GLU A 486 -13.77 30.85 -14.41
CA GLU A 486 -15.18 31.22 -14.62
C GLU A 486 -16.17 30.10 -14.27
N ARG A 487 -17.35 30.49 -13.74
CA ARG A 487 -18.41 29.58 -13.28
C ARG A 487 -19.02 28.70 -14.40
N HIS A 488 -19.04 29.16 -15.65
CA HIS A 488 -19.55 28.39 -16.79
C HIS A 488 -18.68 27.17 -17.13
N ASN A 489 -17.41 27.15 -16.71
CA ASN A 489 -16.53 25.99 -16.88
C ASN A 489 -16.81 24.86 -15.88
N ILE A 490 -17.72 25.02 -14.91
CA ILE A 490 -18.05 23.99 -13.90
C ILE A 490 -18.54 22.69 -14.55
N SER A 491 -19.29 22.76 -15.65
CA SER A 491 -19.78 21.57 -16.38
C SER A 491 -18.63 20.65 -16.81
N LYS A 492 -17.50 21.21 -17.26
CA LYS A 492 -16.29 20.47 -17.63
C LYS A 492 -15.63 19.76 -16.43
N TYR A 493 -15.81 20.27 -15.22
CA TYR A 493 -15.22 19.72 -13.99
C TYR A 493 -16.20 18.87 -13.17
N ARG A 494 -17.48 18.82 -13.56
CA ARG A 494 -18.50 17.94 -12.97
C ARG A 494 -18.61 16.58 -13.65
N VAL A 495 -18.23 16.47 -14.92
CA VAL A 495 -18.27 15.18 -15.64
C VAL A 495 -17.06 14.35 -15.24
N SER A 496 -17.31 13.29 -14.48
CA SER A 496 -16.29 12.29 -14.13
C SER A 496 -15.84 11.54 -15.37
N VAL A 497 -14.53 11.36 -15.52
CA VAL A 497 -13.93 10.55 -16.59
C VAL A 497 -13.22 9.38 -15.96
N ASP A 498 -13.72 8.16 -16.19
CA ASP A 498 -13.08 6.94 -15.71
C ASP A 498 -11.83 6.61 -16.53
N GLY A 499 -10.84 6.04 -15.86
CA GLY A 499 -9.58 5.67 -16.49
C GLY A 499 -9.67 4.44 -17.37
N GLY A 500 -8.94 4.46 -18.48
CA GLY A 500 -8.77 3.29 -19.35
C GLY A 500 -7.31 2.85 -19.48
N TRP A 501 -7.11 1.54 -19.61
CA TRP A 501 -5.78 0.96 -19.77
C TRP A 501 -5.18 1.32 -21.13
N ALA A 502 -3.95 1.81 -21.14
CA ALA A 502 -3.15 1.91 -22.35
C ALA A 502 -2.78 0.53 -22.91
N LYS A 503 -2.28 0.52 -24.15
CA LYS A 503 -1.67 -0.67 -24.76
C LYS A 503 -0.49 -1.15 -23.89
N TRP A 504 -0.25 -2.46 -23.90
CA TRP A 504 0.90 -3.05 -23.20
C TRP A 504 2.20 -2.51 -23.79
N ALA A 505 3.10 -2.06 -22.92
CA ALA A 505 4.48 -1.79 -23.28
C ALA A 505 5.15 -3.08 -23.81
N PRO A 506 6.19 -2.95 -24.66
CA PRO A 506 7.01 -4.09 -25.05
C PRO A 506 7.64 -4.76 -23.82
N TYR A 507 8.00 -6.02 -23.96
CA TYR A 507 8.73 -6.73 -22.90
C TYR A 507 10.11 -6.11 -22.71
N GLY A 508 10.47 -5.84 -21.46
CA GLY A 508 11.80 -5.35 -21.08
C GLY A 508 12.92 -6.36 -21.28
N GLN A 509 14.11 -6.06 -20.76
CA GLN A 509 15.24 -6.98 -20.80
C GLN A 509 14.98 -8.25 -19.97
N CYS A 510 15.64 -9.35 -20.35
CA CYS A 510 15.54 -10.61 -19.61
C CYS A 510 16.36 -10.52 -18.32
N SER A 511 15.80 -10.98 -17.20
CA SER A 511 16.48 -10.94 -15.91
C SER A 511 17.73 -11.83 -15.81
N ARG A 512 17.91 -12.78 -16.76
CA ARG A 512 19.06 -13.69 -16.82
C ARG A 512 19.48 -13.90 -18.27
N THR A 513 20.75 -14.18 -18.50
CA THR A 513 21.29 -14.51 -19.84
C THR A 513 21.20 -16.00 -20.19
N CYS A 514 21.09 -16.88 -19.19
CA CYS A 514 20.91 -18.33 -19.33
C CYS A 514 20.13 -18.90 -18.12
N GLY A 515 19.74 -20.18 -18.19
CA GLY A 515 19.13 -20.95 -17.11
C GLY A 515 17.70 -20.55 -16.77
N GLY A 516 17.05 -19.78 -17.65
CA GLY A 516 15.69 -19.30 -17.57
C GLY A 516 15.51 -18.06 -16.69
N GLY A 517 15.44 -16.88 -17.32
CA GLY A 517 15.08 -15.59 -16.72
C GLY A 517 13.61 -15.20 -16.94
N VAL A 518 13.28 -13.98 -16.55
CA VAL A 518 11.93 -13.39 -16.67
C VAL A 518 11.99 -12.03 -17.36
N GLN A 519 11.07 -11.80 -18.29
CA GLN A 519 10.77 -10.50 -18.90
C GLN A 519 9.42 -9.99 -18.42
N LEU A 520 9.29 -8.67 -18.26
CA LEU A 520 8.06 -8.02 -17.86
C LEU A 520 7.58 -7.03 -18.90
N ALA A 521 6.26 -6.86 -18.99
CA ALA A 521 5.60 -5.80 -19.74
C ALA A 521 4.57 -5.13 -18.82
N LYS A 522 4.51 -3.78 -18.86
CA LYS A 522 3.61 -2.96 -18.03
C LYS A 522 2.60 -2.21 -18.90
N ARG A 523 1.50 -1.76 -18.33
CA ARG A 523 0.59 -0.79 -18.94
C ARG A 523 0.16 0.25 -17.90
N GLU A 524 -0.11 1.46 -18.35
CA GLU A 524 -0.52 2.58 -17.50
C GLU A 524 -1.99 2.94 -17.74
N CYS A 525 -2.63 3.56 -16.75
CA CYS A 525 -4.01 4.01 -16.82
C CYS A 525 -4.09 5.40 -17.44
N THR A 526 -3.92 5.46 -18.77
CA THR A 526 -3.77 6.73 -19.50
C THR A 526 -4.63 6.85 -20.75
N ASN A 527 -5.49 5.87 -21.04
CA ASN A 527 -6.32 5.86 -22.24
C ASN A 527 -7.82 5.64 -21.94
N PRO A 528 -8.53 6.64 -21.39
CA PRO A 528 -8.04 7.97 -20.99
C PRO A 528 -7.46 8.00 -19.56
N VAL A 529 -6.84 9.11 -19.16
CA VAL A 529 -6.42 9.35 -17.76
C VAL A 529 -7.68 9.68 -16.93
N PRO A 530 -7.87 9.08 -15.73
CA PRO A 530 -9.00 9.43 -14.87
C PRO A 530 -9.02 10.92 -14.51
N ALA A 531 -10.20 11.54 -14.51
CA ALA A 531 -10.37 12.94 -14.15
C ALA A 531 -11.69 13.20 -13.40
N ASN A 532 -11.74 14.31 -12.67
CA ASN A 532 -12.94 14.82 -11.99
C ASN A 532 -13.63 13.78 -11.08
N GLY A 533 -12.85 13.00 -10.32
CA GLY A 533 -13.38 11.96 -9.43
C GLY A 533 -13.75 10.64 -10.11
N GLY A 534 -13.45 10.48 -11.41
CA GLY A 534 -13.58 9.21 -12.10
C GLY A 534 -12.65 8.12 -11.56
N SER A 535 -13.05 6.87 -11.79
CA SER A 535 -12.43 5.68 -11.22
C SER A 535 -11.08 5.38 -11.86
N TYR A 536 -10.10 4.96 -11.07
CA TYR A 536 -8.81 4.50 -11.59
C TYR A 536 -8.94 3.09 -12.17
N CYS A 537 -8.14 2.77 -13.20
CA CYS A 537 -8.25 1.49 -13.91
C CYS A 537 -8.10 0.29 -12.98
N GLU A 538 -8.94 -0.73 -13.15
CA GLU A 538 -8.87 -1.99 -12.41
C GLU A 538 -8.37 -3.14 -13.28
N GLY A 539 -7.71 -4.12 -12.67
CA GLY A 539 -7.20 -5.31 -13.33
C GLY A 539 -5.70 -5.33 -13.55
N VAL A 540 -5.21 -6.34 -14.28
CA VAL A 540 -3.78 -6.67 -14.37
C VAL A 540 -2.96 -5.52 -14.96
N ARG A 541 -1.97 -5.01 -14.23
CA ARG A 541 -1.10 -3.89 -14.68
C ARG A 541 0.29 -4.32 -15.14
N VAL A 542 0.71 -5.54 -14.78
CA VAL A 542 1.99 -6.13 -15.19
C VAL A 542 1.79 -7.58 -15.67
N LYS A 543 2.47 -7.97 -16.75
CA LYS A 543 2.52 -9.35 -17.25
C LYS A 543 3.96 -9.83 -17.42
N TYR A 544 4.17 -11.14 -17.24
CA TYR A 544 5.49 -11.77 -17.29
C TYR A 544 5.56 -12.85 -18.36
N ARG A 545 6.76 -13.07 -18.89
CA ARG A 545 7.09 -14.26 -19.68
C ARG A 545 8.50 -14.75 -19.34
N SER A 546 8.76 -16.04 -19.55
CA SER A 546 10.11 -16.58 -19.41
C SER A 546 10.96 -16.26 -20.63
N CYS A 547 12.28 -16.20 -20.45
CA CYS A 547 13.27 -15.90 -21.48
C CYS A 547 14.59 -16.62 -21.18
N ASN A 548 15.48 -16.75 -22.17
CA ASN A 548 16.83 -17.30 -22.03
C ASN A 548 16.86 -18.66 -21.31
N LEU A 549 16.14 -19.63 -21.87
CA LEU A 549 15.85 -20.93 -21.25
C LEU A 549 17.01 -21.93 -21.31
N ASP A 550 18.02 -21.67 -22.15
CA ASP A 550 19.14 -22.59 -22.35
C ASP A 550 19.94 -22.79 -21.05
N PRO A 551 20.37 -24.01 -20.72
CA PRO A 551 21.14 -24.28 -19.51
C PRO A 551 22.41 -23.42 -19.42
N CYS A 552 22.74 -22.92 -18.23
CA CYS A 552 24.03 -22.27 -18.01
C CYS A 552 25.16 -23.32 -18.01
N SER A 553 26.36 -22.95 -18.48
CA SER A 553 27.55 -23.81 -18.44
C SER A 553 27.83 -24.27 -17.01
N SER A 554 28.02 -25.58 -16.83
CA SER A 554 28.11 -26.23 -15.51
C SER A 554 29.37 -25.84 -14.74
N ALA A 555 29.30 -24.75 -13.97
CA ALA A 555 30.31 -24.39 -12.97
C ALA A 555 30.14 -25.13 -11.63
N GLY A 556 29.21 -26.10 -11.56
CA GLY A 556 28.92 -26.85 -10.33
C GLY A 556 28.19 -26.06 -9.23
N LYS A 557 28.04 -24.73 -9.39
CA LYS A 557 27.35 -23.84 -8.44
C LYS A 557 25.99 -23.41 -8.96
N SER A 558 25.05 -23.21 -8.05
CA SER A 558 23.73 -22.66 -8.32
C SER A 558 23.77 -21.13 -8.34
N PHE A 559 22.86 -20.51 -9.10
CA PHE A 559 22.77 -19.05 -9.18
C PHE A 559 22.57 -18.36 -7.81
N ARG A 560 21.94 -19.06 -6.84
CA ARG A 560 21.77 -18.54 -5.48
C ARG A 560 23.06 -18.65 -4.64
N GLU A 561 23.92 -19.62 -4.95
CA GLU A 561 25.27 -19.69 -4.37
C GLU A 561 26.15 -18.57 -4.92
N GLU A 562 26.12 -18.31 -6.23
CA GLU A 562 26.81 -17.15 -6.84
C GLU A 562 26.38 -15.82 -6.19
N GLN A 563 25.07 -15.65 -5.94
CA GLN A 563 24.54 -14.48 -5.24
C GLN A 563 25.06 -14.34 -3.81
N CYS A 564 25.25 -15.44 -3.07
CA CYS A 564 25.81 -15.38 -1.72
C CYS A 564 27.33 -15.16 -1.76
N GLU A 565 28.05 -15.79 -2.70
CA GLU A 565 29.49 -15.62 -2.88
C GLU A 565 29.89 -14.20 -3.27
N ALA A 566 29.01 -13.44 -3.94
CA ALA A 566 29.23 -12.02 -4.22
C ALA A 566 29.44 -11.16 -2.95
N PHE A 567 29.06 -11.67 -1.77
CA PHE A 567 29.29 -11.01 -0.48
C PHE A 567 30.56 -11.48 0.25
N ASN A 568 31.30 -12.44 -0.32
CA ASN A 568 32.61 -12.84 0.21
C ASN A 568 33.58 -11.63 0.12
N GLY A 569 34.16 -11.21 1.24
CA GLY A 569 35.07 -10.06 1.32
C GLY A 569 34.43 -8.70 1.63
N TYR A 570 33.09 -8.62 1.78
CA TYR A 570 32.40 -7.37 2.14
C TYR A 570 32.40 -7.17 3.68
N SER A 571 33.22 -6.26 4.21
CA SER A 571 33.31 -6.01 5.66
C SER A 571 32.16 -5.12 6.14
N HIS A 572 31.18 -5.68 6.84
CA HIS A 572 30.31 -4.89 7.71
C HIS A 572 31.10 -4.53 8.98
N SER A 573 31.09 -3.25 9.36
CA SER A 573 31.72 -2.67 10.55
C SER A 573 31.11 -3.18 11.87
N THR A 574 31.25 -4.48 12.12
CA THR A 574 30.96 -5.16 13.38
C THR A 574 32.18 -6.00 13.74
N ASN A 575 32.81 -5.67 14.86
CA ASN A 575 34.13 -6.14 15.33
C ASN A 575 34.27 -7.66 15.62
N ARG A 576 33.65 -8.56 14.84
CA ARG A 576 33.74 -10.03 15.06
C ARG A 576 33.76 -10.92 13.81
N LEU A 577 33.84 -10.39 12.59
CA LEU A 577 33.90 -11.21 11.37
C LEU A 577 35.19 -10.93 10.59
N THR A 578 36.03 -11.95 10.41
CA THR A 578 37.29 -11.87 9.64
C THR A 578 37.01 -11.88 8.13
N ALA A 579 37.95 -11.39 7.32
CA ALA A 579 37.89 -11.35 5.85
C ALA A 579 37.82 -12.74 5.14
N SER A 580 37.67 -13.84 5.89
CA SER A 580 37.69 -15.23 5.41
C SER A 580 36.32 -15.94 5.46
N VAL A 581 35.22 -15.20 5.65
CA VAL A 581 33.87 -15.79 5.76
C VAL A 581 33.32 -16.17 4.38
N SER A 582 33.03 -17.46 4.19
CA SER A 582 32.31 -17.99 3.03
C SER A 582 30.80 -17.97 3.28
N TRP A 583 30.05 -17.27 2.43
CA TRP A 583 28.60 -17.15 2.52
C TRP A 583 27.90 -18.22 1.67
N VAL A 584 27.07 -19.05 2.31
CA VAL A 584 26.29 -20.11 1.64
C VAL A 584 24.79 -19.91 1.80
N PRO A 585 23.94 -20.27 0.82
CA PRO A 585 22.50 -20.09 0.92
C PRO A 585 21.86 -21.05 1.93
N LYS A 586 20.91 -20.53 2.72
CA LYS A 586 20.09 -21.31 3.67
C LYS A 586 18.69 -21.54 3.11
N TYR A 587 18.26 -22.81 3.02
CA TYR A 587 16.93 -23.19 2.53
C TYR A 587 16.01 -23.75 3.62
N SER A 588 16.54 -24.48 4.60
CA SER A 588 15.78 -25.08 5.71
C SER A 588 15.41 -24.05 6.80
N GLY A 589 14.19 -24.13 7.34
CA GLY A 589 13.68 -23.21 8.37
C GLY A 589 13.32 -21.80 7.85
N VAL A 590 13.27 -21.59 6.53
CA VAL A 590 12.86 -20.33 5.90
C VAL A 590 11.35 -20.35 5.64
N SER A 591 10.62 -19.33 6.13
CA SER A 591 9.18 -19.24 5.95
C SER A 591 8.81 -19.25 4.45
N PRO A 592 7.66 -19.81 4.03
CA PRO A 592 7.23 -19.79 2.63
C PRO A 592 7.18 -18.39 1.99
N ARG A 593 6.95 -17.34 2.81
CA ARG A 593 6.92 -15.94 2.37
C ARG A 593 8.33 -15.37 2.13
N ASP A 594 9.34 -15.93 2.77
CA ASP A 594 10.73 -15.47 2.70
C ASP A 594 11.62 -16.29 1.76
N LYS A 595 11.07 -17.32 1.09
CA LYS A 595 11.82 -18.21 0.17
C LYS A 595 12.50 -17.50 -1.01
N CYS A 596 12.13 -16.26 -1.29
CA CYS A 596 12.76 -15.41 -2.32
C CYS A 596 13.52 -14.20 -1.76
N LYS A 597 13.75 -14.17 -0.45
CA LYS A 597 14.79 -13.36 0.18
C LYS A 597 16.10 -14.13 0.10
N LEU A 598 17.21 -13.45 -0.19
CA LEU A 598 18.53 -14.05 -0.19
C LEU A 598 18.99 -14.19 1.27
N ILE A 599 18.93 -15.41 1.79
CA ILE A 599 19.39 -15.73 3.15
C ILE A 599 20.71 -16.46 3.02
N CYS A 600 21.80 -15.77 3.33
CA CYS A 600 23.15 -16.32 3.33
C CYS A 600 23.59 -16.53 4.78
N ARG A 601 24.20 -17.68 5.07
CA ARG A 601 24.74 -18.02 6.38
C ARG A 601 26.26 -17.87 6.33
N ALA A 602 26.78 -16.96 7.16
CA ALA A 602 28.14 -17.06 7.68
C ALA A 602 28.15 -18.09 8.81
N ASN A 603 29.25 -18.79 9.08
CA ASN A 603 29.31 -19.84 10.10
C ASN A 603 28.96 -19.30 11.52
N GLY A 604 27.67 -19.26 11.88
CA GLY A 604 27.17 -18.86 13.21
C GLY A 604 26.42 -17.51 13.33
N THR A 605 26.27 -16.70 12.27
CA THR A 605 25.50 -15.43 12.31
C THR A 605 24.66 -15.23 11.05
N GLY A 606 23.45 -14.67 11.18
CA GLY A 606 22.49 -14.47 10.08
C GLY A 606 22.28 -13.00 9.74
N TYR A 607 22.29 -12.67 8.44
CA TYR A 607 21.95 -11.35 7.88
C TYR A 607 21.02 -11.54 6.66
N PHE A 608 20.28 -10.49 6.27
CA PHE A 608 19.21 -10.56 5.26
C PHE A 608 19.48 -9.64 4.05
N TYR A 609 19.41 -10.18 2.83
CA TYR A 609 19.38 -9.43 1.57
C TYR A 609 18.26 -9.93 0.65
N VAL A 610 18.00 -9.22 -0.46
CA VAL A 610 16.94 -9.54 -1.43
C VAL A 610 17.54 -10.30 -2.62
N SER A 611 16.89 -11.38 -3.06
CA SER A 611 17.35 -12.17 -4.22
C SER A 611 16.86 -11.57 -5.54
N VAL A 612 17.61 -11.79 -6.63
CA VAL A 612 17.30 -11.30 -7.98
C VAL A 612 16.24 -12.16 -8.68
N ASP A 613 15.47 -11.56 -9.58
CA ASP A 613 14.42 -12.21 -10.36
C ASP A 613 14.97 -13.29 -11.31
N GLY A 614 14.36 -14.48 -11.31
CA GLY A 614 14.81 -15.67 -12.03
C GLY A 614 15.59 -16.67 -11.16
N THR A 615 15.88 -16.34 -9.88
CA THR A 615 16.53 -17.26 -8.93
C THR A 615 15.60 -18.42 -8.53
N PRO A 616 16.02 -19.69 -8.55
CA PRO A 616 15.21 -20.80 -8.03
C PRO A 616 14.83 -20.61 -6.56
N CYS A 617 13.55 -20.81 -6.21
CA CYS A 617 13.09 -20.62 -4.82
C CYS A 617 13.63 -21.68 -3.86
N SER A 618 13.93 -22.87 -4.37
CA SER A 618 14.57 -23.97 -3.67
C SER A 618 15.45 -24.75 -4.65
N PRO A 619 16.45 -25.53 -4.18
CA PRO A 619 17.40 -26.25 -5.03
C PRO A 619 16.72 -27.24 -5.99
N ASP A 620 15.60 -27.76 -5.53
CA ASP A 620 14.79 -28.84 -6.07
C ASP A 620 13.50 -28.39 -6.75
N SER A 621 13.06 -27.12 -6.62
CA SER A 621 11.79 -26.69 -7.23
C SER A 621 11.95 -26.10 -8.62
N THR A 622 10.90 -26.25 -9.43
CA THR A 622 10.73 -25.56 -10.70
C THR A 622 10.29 -24.10 -10.54
N SER A 623 10.19 -23.63 -9.30
CA SER A 623 9.67 -22.31 -9.00
C SER A 623 10.80 -21.29 -9.01
N VAL A 624 10.56 -20.13 -9.60
CA VAL A 624 11.54 -19.04 -9.67
C VAL A 624 11.03 -17.81 -8.93
N CYS A 625 11.94 -17.11 -8.28
CA CYS A 625 11.70 -15.84 -7.62
C CYS A 625 11.49 -14.74 -8.64
N VAL A 626 10.44 -13.95 -8.47
CA VAL A 626 10.17 -12.75 -9.26
C VAL A 626 9.66 -11.71 -8.26
N GLN A 627 10.25 -10.50 -8.22
CA GLN A 627 10.63 -9.71 -7.02
C GLN A 627 10.17 -10.29 -5.67
N GLY A 628 10.99 -11.17 -5.13
CA GLY A 628 10.80 -11.60 -3.75
C GLY A 628 9.60 -12.53 -3.51
N LYS A 629 8.87 -13.00 -4.53
CA LYS A 629 7.86 -14.06 -4.41
C LYS A 629 8.13 -15.24 -5.33
N CYS A 630 7.88 -16.44 -4.82
CA CYS A 630 8.15 -17.68 -5.52
C CYS A 630 7.03 -18.06 -6.51
N ILE A 631 7.31 -18.02 -7.82
CA ILE A 631 6.34 -18.41 -8.85
C ILE A 631 6.64 -19.81 -9.37
N LYS A 632 5.65 -20.70 -9.33
CA LYS A 632 5.71 -21.99 -10.02
C LYS A 632 5.76 -21.79 -11.54
N LYS A 633 6.82 -22.27 -12.20
CA LYS A 633 6.81 -22.44 -13.65
C LYS A 633 5.82 -23.57 -13.99
N LYS A 634 5.06 -23.41 -15.07
CA LYS A 634 4.21 -24.49 -15.60
C LYS A 634 5.09 -25.50 -16.32
N PHE A 635 5.55 -26.49 -15.57
CA PHE A 635 6.11 -27.71 -16.12
C PHE A 635 5.03 -28.75 -16.21
N ASP A 636 5.18 -29.58 -17.22
CA ASP A 636 4.41 -30.78 -17.41
C ASP A 636 4.82 -31.88 -16.41
N LYS A 637 4.04 -32.96 -16.24
CA LYS A 637 4.37 -34.06 -15.29
C LYS A 637 5.70 -34.76 -15.62
N CYS A 638 6.21 -34.55 -16.82
CA CYS A 638 7.50 -35.03 -17.32
C CYS A 638 8.66 -34.04 -17.09
N SER A 639 8.45 -32.98 -16.32
CA SER A 639 9.44 -31.93 -16.07
C SER A 639 9.90 -31.19 -17.33
N VAL A 640 9.04 -31.17 -18.38
CA VAL A 640 9.22 -30.40 -19.62
C VAL A 640 8.42 -29.09 -19.54
N CYS A 641 9.03 -27.95 -19.84
CA CYS A 641 8.35 -26.66 -19.79
C CYS A 641 7.33 -26.56 -20.94
N GLY A 642 6.04 -26.37 -20.63
CA GLY A 642 4.99 -26.33 -21.66
C GLY A 642 4.72 -27.68 -22.36
N GLY A 643 5.17 -28.80 -21.80
CA GLY A 643 4.96 -30.14 -22.36
C GLY A 643 3.51 -30.66 -22.28
N ASP A 644 3.24 -31.77 -22.94
CA ASP A 644 1.89 -32.34 -23.20
C ASP A 644 1.58 -33.65 -22.43
N ASN A 645 2.36 -33.97 -21.40
CA ASN A 645 2.36 -35.18 -20.56
C ASN A 645 2.82 -36.47 -21.26
N LYS A 646 3.39 -36.42 -22.47
CA LYS A 646 3.65 -37.65 -23.24
C LYS A 646 5.07 -38.20 -23.17
N SER A 647 6.05 -37.40 -22.78
CA SER A 647 7.49 -37.75 -22.82
C SER A 647 7.98 -38.63 -21.65
N CYS A 648 7.11 -38.97 -20.70
CA CYS A 648 7.45 -39.77 -19.53
C CYS A 648 6.35 -40.78 -19.19
N LYS A 649 6.69 -41.79 -18.38
CA LYS A 649 5.79 -42.79 -17.81
C LYS A 649 5.75 -42.64 -16.30
N LYS A 650 4.55 -42.60 -15.72
CA LYS A 650 4.36 -42.61 -14.26
C LYS A 650 4.55 -44.02 -13.71
N VAL A 651 5.34 -44.14 -12.66
CA VAL A 651 5.45 -45.33 -11.80
C VAL A 651 4.87 -44.97 -10.44
N SER A 652 4.02 -45.83 -9.89
CA SER A 652 3.45 -45.64 -8.57
C SER A 652 3.07 -46.95 -7.92
N GLY A 653 3.12 -47.00 -6.59
CA GLY A 653 2.75 -48.17 -5.83
C GLY A 653 2.39 -47.85 -4.39
N LEU A 654 1.99 -48.90 -3.67
CA LEU A 654 1.61 -48.85 -2.28
C LEU A 654 2.25 -50.04 -1.55
N PHE A 655 2.89 -49.78 -0.43
CA PHE A 655 3.46 -50.80 0.45
C PHE A 655 2.73 -50.81 1.80
N THR A 656 2.29 -52.00 2.23
CA THR A 656 1.46 -52.18 3.44
C THR A 656 1.84 -53.35 4.33
N LYS A 657 2.84 -54.15 3.97
CA LYS A 657 3.17 -55.38 4.69
C LYS A 657 4.35 -55.13 5.64
N PRO A 658 4.15 -55.10 6.97
CA PRO A 658 5.26 -54.89 7.91
C PRO A 658 6.03 -56.19 8.15
N MET A 659 7.35 -56.14 8.10
CA MET A 659 8.27 -57.07 8.76
C MET A 659 9.13 -56.29 9.76
N HIS A 660 9.56 -56.93 10.84
CA HIS A 660 10.42 -56.26 11.81
C HIS A 660 11.73 -55.79 11.17
N GLY A 661 12.07 -54.51 11.39
CA GLY A 661 13.28 -53.90 10.84
C GLY A 661 13.03 -53.17 9.51
N TYR A 662 14.06 -53.12 8.67
CA TYR A 662 14.02 -52.40 7.40
C TYR A 662 13.35 -53.24 6.30
N ASN A 663 12.24 -52.73 5.78
CA ASN A 663 11.46 -53.36 4.72
C ASN A 663 11.73 -52.68 3.39
N PHE A 664 12.09 -53.45 2.37
CA PHE A 664 12.25 -52.95 1.02
C PHE A 664 10.91 -52.50 0.43
N VAL A 665 10.86 -51.27 -0.12
CA VAL A 665 9.66 -50.70 -0.76
C VAL A 665 9.82 -50.65 -2.28
N VAL A 666 10.84 -49.94 -2.78
CA VAL A 666 11.10 -49.77 -4.23
C VAL A 666 12.51 -49.22 -4.48
N VAL A 667 13.11 -49.55 -5.64
CA VAL A 667 14.27 -48.83 -6.18
C VAL A 667 13.80 -47.74 -7.14
N ILE A 668 14.21 -46.51 -6.90
CA ILE A 668 13.98 -45.36 -7.76
C ILE A 668 15.20 -45.21 -8.67
N PRO A 669 15.08 -45.46 -9.99
CA PRO A 669 16.23 -45.48 -10.89
C PRO A 669 16.72 -44.07 -11.24
N ALA A 670 17.96 -43.97 -11.72
CA ALA A 670 18.48 -42.74 -12.32
C ALA A 670 17.56 -42.26 -13.47
N GLY A 671 17.39 -40.96 -13.62
CA GLY A 671 16.45 -40.32 -14.53
C GLY A 671 15.05 -40.09 -13.95
N ALA A 672 14.72 -40.68 -12.80
CA ALA A 672 13.42 -40.48 -12.16
C ALA A 672 13.23 -39.03 -11.67
N SER A 673 12.10 -38.43 -12.05
CA SER A 673 11.71 -37.05 -11.71
C SER A 673 10.33 -37.01 -11.04
N ASN A 674 9.97 -35.89 -10.41
CA ASN A 674 8.70 -35.71 -9.68
C ASN A 674 8.40 -36.88 -8.72
N ILE A 675 9.38 -37.22 -7.89
CA ILE A 675 9.32 -38.22 -6.84
C ILE A 675 8.46 -37.66 -5.68
N ASP A 676 7.40 -38.35 -5.32
CA ASP A 676 6.53 -38.08 -4.16
C ASP A 676 6.30 -39.39 -3.41
N ILE A 677 6.85 -39.49 -2.20
CA ILE A 677 6.71 -40.63 -1.30
C ILE A 677 6.06 -40.13 -0.02
N ARG A 678 5.04 -40.83 0.45
CA ARG A 678 4.31 -40.49 1.68
C ARG A 678 4.02 -41.75 2.48
N GLN A 679 4.52 -41.80 3.69
CA GLN A 679 4.04 -42.70 4.73
C GLN A 679 2.93 -41.95 5.48
N ARG A 680 1.82 -42.64 5.72
CA ARG A 680 0.73 -42.10 6.54
C ARG A 680 0.58 -42.99 7.75
N GLY A 681 0.54 -42.36 8.92
CA GLY A 681 0.26 -43.02 10.17
C GLY A 681 -0.98 -43.92 10.10
N TYR A 682 -0.88 -45.12 10.66
CA TYR A 682 -2.04 -46.00 10.81
C TYR A 682 -3.18 -45.26 11.56
N LYS A 683 -4.37 -45.16 10.94
CA LYS A 683 -5.51 -44.37 11.47
C LYS A 683 -5.18 -42.92 11.89
N GLY A 684 -4.12 -42.31 11.34
CA GLY A 684 -3.71 -40.93 11.66
C GLY A 684 -2.84 -40.79 12.93
N LEU A 685 -2.35 -41.89 13.49
CA LEU A 685 -1.36 -41.89 14.57
C LEU A 685 -0.05 -41.23 14.12
N ILE A 686 0.52 -40.36 14.94
CA ILE A 686 1.83 -39.71 14.67
C ILE A 686 2.99 -40.69 14.94
N SER A 687 2.82 -41.61 15.89
CA SER A 687 3.79 -42.65 16.23
C SER A 687 3.18 -44.02 15.94
N ASP A 688 3.15 -44.41 14.68
CA ASP A 688 2.72 -45.75 14.25
C ASP A 688 3.91 -46.73 14.11
N ASP A 689 5.08 -46.35 14.63
CA ASP A 689 6.32 -47.11 14.63
C ASP A 689 6.84 -47.50 13.23
N ASN A 690 6.38 -46.80 12.18
CA ASN A 690 6.80 -46.97 10.80
C ASN A 690 7.46 -45.70 10.28
N TYR A 691 8.73 -45.80 9.85
CA TYR A 691 9.53 -44.63 9.46
C TYR A 691 10.20 -44.83 8.10
N LEU A 692 10.18 -43.84 7.21
CA LEU A 692 10.83 -43.91 5.89
C LEU A 692 12.36 -43.94 6.04
N ALA A 693 13.04 -44.78 5.28
CA ALA A 693 14.49 -44.85 5.19
C ALA A 693 14.95 -44.84 3.73
N LEU A 694 16.12 -44.27 3.46
CA LEU A 694 16.62 -44.11 2.10
C LEU A 694 18.10 -44.47 2.01
N LYS A 695 18.48 -45.28 1.03
CA LYS A 695 19.87 -45.62 0.69
C LYS A 695 20.25 -45.10 -0.70
N ASN A 696 21.53 -44.78 -0.89
CA ASN A 696 22.08 -44.52 -2.22
C ASN A 696 22.44 -45.83 -2.95
N GLY A 697 22.86 -45.74 -4.21
CA GLY A 697 23.28 -46.89 -5.03
C GLY A 697 24.49 -47.68 -4.48
N GLN A 698 25.20 -47.17 -3.48
CA GLN A 698 26.30 -47.85 -2.78
C GLN A 698 25.84 -48.54 -1.49
N GLY A 699 24.54 -48.50 -1.15
CA GLY A 699 23.99 -49.09 0.07
C GLY A 699 24.15 -48.24 1.33
N LYS A 700 24.71 -47.03 1.24
CA LYS A 700 24.86 -46.10 2.38
C LYS A 700 23.52 -45.41 2.66
N TYR A 701 23.09 -45.42 3.93
CA TYR A 701 21.89 -44.69 4.36
C TYR A 701 22.08 -43.18 4.25
N LEU A 702 21.19 -42.54 3.49
CA LEU A 702 21.03 -41.09 3.40
C LEU A 702 20.00 -40.57 4.41
N LEU A 703 19.01 -41.40 4.78
CA LEU A 703 17.93 -41.08 5.71
C LEU A 703 17.60 -42.28 6.60
N ASN A 704 17.40 -42.00 7.89
CA ASN A 704 16.91 -42.92 8.92
C ASN A 704 17.59 -44.31 8.95
N GLY A 705 18.92 -44.32 8.91
CA GLY A 705 19.75 -45.54 9.04
C GLY A 705 20.10 -45.89 10.49
N HIS A 706 20.62 -47.10 10.71
CA HIS A 706 21.09 -47.58 12.03
C HIS A 706 20.05 -47.46 13.16
N PHE A 707 18.76 -47.62 12.86
CA PHE A 707 17.65 -47.45 13.81
C PHE A 707 17.53 -46.04 14.43
N ILE A 708 18.15 -45.03 13.82
CA ILE A 708 18.07 -43.62 14.26
C ILE A 708 17.13 -42.87 13.32
N VAL A 709 16.06 -42.30 13.87
CA VAL A 709 15.03 -41.55 13.11
C VAL A 709 15.18 -40.04 13.28
N SER A 710 14.95 -39.29 12.19
CA SER A 710 15.02 -37.84 12.21
C SER A 710 13.63 -37.21 12.34
N ALA A 711 13.42 -36.49 13.46
CA ALA A 711 12.16 -35.81 13.76
C ALA A 711 11.97 -34.47 13.03
N VAL A 712 13.04 -33.93 12.42
CA VAL A 712 13.05 -32.60 11.81
C VAL A 712 13.14 -32.68 10.28
N GLU A 713 12.72 -31.61 9.62
CA GLU A 713 12.83 -31.45 8.17
C GLU A 713 14.31 -31.45 7.73
N ARG A 714 14.66 -32.23 6.70
CA ARG A 714 16.03 -32.33 6.16
C ARG A 714 16.06 -32.30 4.64
N ASP A 715 17.12 -31.68 4.11
CA ASP A 715 17.46 -31.71 2.69
C ASP A 715 18.55 -32.76 2.46
N LEU A 716 18.26 -33.76 1.64
CA LEU A 716 19.18 -34.84 1.27
C LEU A 716 19.78 -34.55 -0.10
N MET A 717 21.08 -34.27 -0.14
CA MET A 717 21.80 -34.03 -1.38
C MET A 717 22.05 -35.36 -2.11
N VAL A 718 21.57 -35.47 -3.35
CA VAL A 718 21.81 -36.62 -4.24
C VAL A 718 22.36 -36.13 -5.57
N LYS A 719 23.02 -36.98 -6.34
CA LYS A 719 23.58 -36.55 -7.64
C LYS A 719 22.47 -36.03 -8.56
N GLY A 720 22.60 -34.77 -9.00
CA GLY A 720 21.66 -34.10 -9.91
C GLY A 720 20.34 -33.59 -9.29
N SER A 721 20.06 -33.84 -8.01
CA SER A 721 18.80 -33.44 -7.37
C SER A 721 18.93 -33.28 -5.84
N VAL A 722 17.88 -32.79 -5.19
CA VAL A 722 17.80 -32.72 -3.71
C VAL A 722 16.45 -33.29 -3.30
N LEU A 723 16.46 -34.23 -2.35
CA LEU A 723 15.24 -34.81 -1.78
C LEU A 723 14.92 -34.12 -0.46
N ARG A 724 13.72 -33.57 -0.33
CA ARG A 724 13.25 -32.93 0.90
C ARG A 724 12.41 -33.90 1.71
N TYR A 725 12.83 -34.09 2.96
CA TYR A 725 12.22 -34.98 3.94
C TYR A 725 11.51 -34.17 5.03
N SER A 726 10.26 -34.49 5.35
CA SER A 726 9.44 -33.68 6.28
C SER A 726 9.69 -33.90 7.77
N GLY A 727 10.37 -34.97 8.16
CA GLY A 727 10.51 -35.36 9.58
C GLY A 727 9.37 -36.25 10.07
N THR A 728 9.63 -37.00 11.15
CA THR A 728 8.66 -37.89 11.82
C THR A 728 7.69 -37.15 12.75
N GLY A 729 7.88 -35.84 13.00
CA GLY A 729 7.05 -35.07 13.92
C GLY A 729 5.62 -34.77 13.44
N THR A 730 5.18 -35.35 12.32
CA THR A 730 3.85 -35.12 11.73
C THR A 730 3.21 -36.45 11.36
N ALA A 731 1.87 -36.53 11.34
CA ALA A 731 1.14 -37.77 11.00
C ALA A 731 1.36 -38.29 9.57
N VAL A 732 2.05 -37.52 8.73
CA VAL A 732 2.38 -37.89 7.35
C VAL A 732 3.85 -37.57 7.10
N GLU A 733 4.68 -38.59 7.15
CA GLU A 733 6.08 -38.49 6.76
C GLU A 733 6.19 -38.49 5.23
N SER A 734 6.95 -37.56 4.66
CA SER A 734 7.04 -37.35 3.21
C SER A 734 8.46 -37.11 2.73
N LEU A 735 8.74 -37.60 1.51
CA LEU A 735 10.01 -37.44 0.81
C LEU A 735 9.73 -37.02 -0.64
N GLN A 736 10.23 -35.86 -1.06
CA GLN A 736 9.90 -35.25 -2.36
C GLN A 736 11.13 -34.75 -3.13
N ALA A 737 11.13 -34.93 -4.45
CA ALA A 737 12.09 -34.32 -5.38
C ALA A 737 11.46 -34.08 -6.75
N PHE A 738 11.76 -32.95 -7.40
CA PHE A 738 11.16 -32.61 -8.71
C PHE A 738 12.12 -32.81 -9.88
N LYS A 739 13.42 -32.54 -9.69
CA LYS A 739 14.45 -32.73 -10.73
C LYS A 739 14.81 -34.22 -10.89
N PRO A 740 15.19 -34.66 -12.12
CA PRO A 740 15.71 -36.00 -12.35
C PRO A 740 16.91 -36.31 -11.46
N ILE A 741 16.88 -37.42 -10.74
CA ILE A 741 18.05 -37.94 -10.01
C ILE A 741 19.06 -38.56 -11.00
N GLN A 742 20.36 -38.43 -10.76
CA GLN A 742 21.41 -39.01 -11.62
C GLN A 742 22.01 -40.31 -11.04
N GLU A 743 21.51 -40.77 -9.90
CA GLU A 743 21.90 -42.03 -9.27
C GLU A 743 20.66 -42.77 -8.74
N PRO A 744 20.68 -44.11 -8.68
CA PRO A 744 19.57 -44.88 -8.14
C PRO A 744 19.49 -44.76 -6.61
N LEU A 745 18.26 -44.76 -6.08
CA LEU A 745 17.97 -44.68 -4.65
C LEU A 745 17.07 -45.84 -4.22
N THR A 746 17.36 -46.45 -3.08
CA THR A 746 16.55 -47.54 -2.52
C THR A 746 15.70 -46.99 -1.37
N LEU A 747 14.38 -47.09 -1.52
CA LEU A 747 13.41 -46.71 -0.51
C LEU A 747 13.08 -47.92 0.38
N GLU A 748 13.15 -47.70 1.69
CA GLU A 748 12.79 -48.68 2.72
C GLU A 748 11.83 -48.05 3.73
N VAL A 749 11.13 -48.90 4.49
CA VAL A 749 10.38 -48.48 5.68
C VAL A 749 10.87 -49.30 6.88
N LEU A 750 11.32 -48.59 7.90
CA LEU A 750 11.69 -49.15 9.19
C LEU A 750 10.41 -49.35 10.01
N SER A 751 10.03 -50.61 10.23
CA SER A 751 8.91 -50.98 11.10
C SER A 751 9.46 -51.53 12.41
N VAL A 752 9.18 -50.84 13.51
CA VAL A 752 9.60 -51.19 14.87
C VAL A 752 8.39 -51.29 15.80
N GLY A 753 8.61 -51.67 17.07
CA GLY A 753 7.57 -51.61 18.09
C GLY A 753 6.29 -52.39 17.75
N LYS A 754 5.15 -51.68 17.78
CA LYS A 754 3.86 -52.26 17.40
C LYS A 754 3.83 -52.40 15.89
N MET A 755 3.78 -53.66 15.41
CA MET A 755 3.74 -54.04 13.99
C MET A 755 2.47 -53.58 13.25
N THR A 756 2.21 -52.28 13.28
CA THR A 756 1.08 -51.67 12.60
C THR A 756 1.37 -51.63 11.10
N PRO A 757 0.38 -51.91 10.23
CA PRO A 757 0.62 -51.92 8.79
C PRO A 757 1.06 -50.54 8.26
N PRO A 758 2.25 -50.41 7.65
CA PRO A 758 2.68 -49.16 7.05
C PRO A 758 1.76 -48.77 5.90
N ARG A 759 1.71 -47.48 5.54
CA ARG A 759 0.94 -47.01 4.38
C ARG A 759 1.80 -46.13 3.49
N VAL A 760 2.84 -46.72 2.92
CA VAL A 760 3.80 -46.00 2.09
C VAL A 760 3.30 -45.95 0.65
N ARG A 761 2.84 -44.77 0.21
CA ARG A 761 2.50 -44.49 -1.18
C ARG A 761 3.68 -43.81 -1.84
N TYR A 762 4.11 -44.31 -2.99
CA TYR A 762 5.16 -43.69 -3.77
C TYR A 762 4.71 -43.45 -5.21
N SER A 763 5.22 -42.39 -5.81
CA SER A 763 5.11 -42.14 -7.24
C SER A 763 6.28 -41.34 -7.78
N PHE A 764 6.70 -41.63 -9.01
CA PHE A 764 7.74 -40.91 -9.74
C PHE A 764 7.54 -41.08 -11.25
N TYR A 765 8.24 -40.30 -12.06
CA TYR A 765 8.14 -40.30 -13.52
C TYR A 765 9.48 -40.64 -14.17
N LEU A 766 9.45 -41.57 -15.12
CA LEU A 766 10.61 -41.98 -15.91
C LEU A 766 10.51 -41.43 -17.33
N PRO A 767 11.59 -40.91 -17.92
CA PRO A 767 11.62 -40.58 -19.35
C PRO A 767 11.23 -41.82 -20.18
N LYS A 768 10.43 -41.64 -21.23
CA LYS A 768 10.26 -42.71 -22.23
C LYS A 768 11.54 -42.77 -23.05
N GLU A 769 12.25 -43.90 -22.99
CA GLU A 769 13.36 -44.14 -23.91
C GLU A 769 12.85 -44.06 -25.35
N SER A 770 13.61 -43.35 -26.19
CA SER A 770 13.47 -43.50 -27.63
C SER A 770 13.79 -44.96 -27.98
N LYS A 771 13.09 -45.55 -28.94
CA LYS A 771 13.31 -46.95 -29.36
C LYS A 771 14.68 -47.22 -30.01
N GLU A 772 15.65 -46.30 -29.90
CA GLU A 772 16.93 -46.36 -30.59
C GLU A 772 18.09 -46.88 -29.72
N ASP A 773 17.97 -46.91 -28.38
CA ASP A 773 19.09 -47.31 -27.51
C ASP A 773 19.09 -48.80 -27.07
N ASN A 774 18.11 -49.61 -27.49
CA ASN A 774 18.04 -51.04 -27.15
C ASN A 774 18.80 -51.97 -28.13
N VAL A 775 19.83 -51.47 -28.82
CA VAL A 775 20.64 -52.29 -29.77
C VAL A 775 22.09 -52.53 -29.30
N LEU A 776 22.55 -51.94 -28.19
CA LEU A 776 23.97 -52.04 -27.79
C LEU A 776 24.26 -52.66 -26.42
N SER A 777 23.32 -53.41 -25.84
CA SER A 777 23.62 -54.17 -24.63
C SER A 777 22.72 -55.38 -24.51
N LEU A 778 23.35 -56.56 -24.39
CA LEU A 778 22.80 -57.91 -24.15
C LEU A 778 22.47 -58.74 -25.40
N SER A 779 23.46 -59.50 -25.86
CA SER A 779 23.39 -60.97 -25.69
C SER A 779 24.71 -61.65 -26.07
N ASN A 780 25.57 -61.81 -25.06
CA ASN A 780 26.40 -63.00 -24.96
C ASN A 780 25.56 -64.06 -24.22
N ARG A 781 25.28 -65.18 -24.92
CA ARG A 781 24.88 -66.53 -24.45
C ARG A 781 23.43 -66.75 -23.94
N LEU A 782 22.63 -67.49 -24.72
CA LEU A 782 22.25 -68.94 -24.60
C LEU A 782 21.10 -69.13 -23.57
N ASP A 783 19.96 -69.79 -23.81
CA ASP A 783 19.48 -70.75 -24.82
C ASP A 783 17.93 -70.88 -24.65
N GLY A 784 17.23 -71.48 -25.62
CA GLY A 784 15.84 -71.96 -25.45
C GLY A 784 14.82 -71.47 -26.50
N GLY A 785 14.63 -72.26 -27.56
CA GLY A 785 13.89 -71.88 -28.77
C GLY A 785 12.36 -71.90 -28.74
N ARG A 786 11.78 -71.26 -29.77
CA ARG A 786 10.52 -71.57 -30.47
C ARG A 786 10.45 -70.76 -31.78
N PRO A 787 10.01 -71.33 -32.92
CA PRO A 787 10.07 -70.66 -34.22
C PRO A 787 8.83 -69.78 -34.43
N THR A 788 9.00 -68.54 -34.90
CA THR A 788 7.88 -67.73 -35.40
C THR A 788 8.24 -67.05 -36.72
N TYR A 789 7.36 -67.24 -37.69
CA TYR A 789 7.41 -66.75 -39.07
C TYR A 789 7.61 -65.22 -39.13
N LYS A 790 8.67 -64.75 -39.80
CA LYS A 790 8.83 -63.33 -40.13
C LYS A 790 7.90 -62.97 -41.29
N ARG A 791 6.94 -62.08 -41.04
CA ARG A 791 6.18 -61.40 -42.10
C ARG A 791 7.15 -60.59 -42.98
N PRO A 792 6.98 -60.58 -44.32
CA PRO A 792 7.72 -59.67 -45.20
C PRO A 792 7.41 -58.22 -44.80
N SER A 793 8.44 -57.36 -44.73
CA SER A 793 8.27 -55.94 -44.42
C SER A 793 8.37 -55.12 -45.71
N TYR A 794 7.33 -54.33 -46.01
CA TYR A 794 7.30 -53.43 -47.16
C TYR A 794 7.66 -52.01 -46.73
N LYS A 795 8.52 -51.32 -47.49
CA LYS A 795 8.98 -49.96 -47.18
C LYS A 795 8.98 -49.08 -48.42
N TRP A 796 8.64 -47.81 -48.24
CA TRP A 796 8.79 -46.80 -49.29
C TRP A 796 10.26 -46.45 -49.49
N ALA A 797 10.74 -46.57 -50.73
CA ALA A 797 12.04 -46.09 -51.15
C ALA A 797 11.87 -44.82 -52.00
N ALA A 798 12.60 -43.76 -51.66
CA ALA A 798 12.59 -42.51 -52.42
C ALA A 798 14.00 -42.23 -52.99
N GLY A 799 14.06 -41.92 -54.28
CA GLY A 799 15.30 -41.53 -54.97
C GLY A 799 15.77 -40.12 -54.62
N GLY A 800 16.89 -39.72 -55.23
CA GLY A 800 17.38 -38.35 -55.16
C GLY A 800 16.41 -37.34 -55.79
N TRP A 801 16.49 -36.09 -55.36
CA TRP A 801 15.74 -35.00 -55.97
C TRP A 801 16.36 -34.61 -57.31
N GLU A 802 15.52 -34.51 -58.34
CA GLU A 802 15.89 -34.02 -59.67
C GLU A 802 16.27 -32.53 -59.64
N ALA A 803 16.86 -32.08 -60.75
CA ALA A 803 17.16 -30.66 -60.96
C ALA A 803 15.90 -29.81 -60.76
N CYS A 804 16.08 -28.63 -60.17
CA CYS A 804 14.97 -27.72 -59.97
C CYS A 804 14.37 -27.28 -61.30
N SER A 805 13.04 -27.19 -61.36
CA SER A 805 12.30 -26.78 -62.56
C SER A 805 12.64 -25.37 -63.07
N VAL A 806 13.31 -24.54 -62.27
CA VAL A 806 13.74 -23.19 -62.62
C VAL A 806 15.16 -22.93 -62.14
N THR A 807 15.89 -22.08 -62.87
CA THR A 807 17.28 -21.72 -62.59
C THR A 807 17.44 -20.66 -61.49
N CYS A 808 16.37 -19.92 -61.15
CA CYS A 808 16.32 -19.02 -60.00
C CYS A 808 14.88 -18.81 -59.51
N GLY A 809 14.71 -18.53 -58.21
CA GLY A 809 13.39 -18.26 -57.60
C GLY A 809 12.71 -19.51 -57.04
N SER A 810 11.37 -19.47 -56.92
CA SER A 810 10.59 -20.58 -56.37
C SER A 810 10.37 -21.65 -57.43
N GLY A 811 10.93 -22.84 -57.22
CA GLY A 811 10.82 -23.96 -58.14
C GLY A 811 10.41 -25.26 -57.46
N LEU A 812 10.10 -26.25 -58.29
CA LEU A 812 9.72 -27.59 -57.86
C LEU A 812 10.87 -28.55 -58.14
N GLN A 813 11.16 -29.42 -57.17
CA GLN A 813 11.96 -30.62 -57.39
C GLN A 813 11.07 -31.84 -57.30
N LYS A 814 11.31 -32.81 -58.18
CA LYS A 814 10.63 -34.11 -58.19
C LYS A 814 11.61 -35.22 -57.80
N ARG A 815 11.11 -36.34 -57.31
CA ARG A 815 11.91 -37.56 -57.08
C ARG A 815 11.05 -38.79 -57.30
N ALA A 816 11.65 -39.89 -57.72
CA ALA A 816 10.94 -41.18 -57.80
C ALA A 816 10.65 -41.72 -56.39
N VAL A 817 9.43 -42.18 -56.14
CA VAL A 817 9.02 -42.83 -54.89
C VAL A 817 8.32 -44.15 -55.22
N ALA A 818 8.89 -45.28 -54.80
CA ALA A 818 8.38 -46.61 -55.08
C ALA A 818 8.29 -47.45 -53.80
N CYS A 819 7.22 -48.22 -53.66
CA CYS A 819 7.09 -49.18 -52.58
C CYS A 819 7.90 -50.44 -52.94
N ARG A 820 8.70 -50.93 -51.99
CA ARG A 820 9.55 -52.12 -52.19
C ARG A 820 9.39 -53.11 -51.05
N ASP A 821 9.52 -54.39 -51.37
CA ASP A 821 9.53 -55.48 -50.38
C ASP A 821 10.90 -55.60 -49.67
N SER A 822 11.01 -56.57 -48.76
CA SER A 822 12.24 -56.88 -48.03
C SER A 822 13.39 -57.39 -48.90
N TYR A 823 13.16 -57.67 -50.19
CA TYR A 823 14.15 -58.10 -51.17
C TYR A 823 14.46 -57.01 -52.22
N GLY A 824 13.80 -55.84 -52.13
CA GLY A 824 14.02 -54.70 -53.01
C GLY A 824 13.19 -54.72 -54.29
N HIS A 825 12.24 -55.64 -54.47
CA HIS A 825 11.37 -55.68 -55.64
C HIS A 825 10.19 -54.71 -55.51
N PRO A 826 9.62 -54.24 -56.63
CA PRO A 826 8.42 -53.38 -56.61
C PRO A 826 7.27 -54.10 -55.89
N ALA A 827 6.67 -53.42 -54.91
CA ALA A 827 5.53 -53.91 -54.16
C ALA A 827 4.44 -52.83 -54.09
N SER A 828 3.22 -53.20 -53.68
CA SER A 828 2.09 -52.27 -53.54
C SER A 828 1.55 -52.18 -52.09
N GLU A 829 2.13 -52.94 -51.15
CA GLU A 829 1.61 -53.11 -49.78
C GLU A 829 2.22 -52.15 -48.75
N CYS A 830 2.87 -51.07 -49.18
CA CYS A 830 3.42 -50.07 -48.26
C CYS A 830 2.33 -49.15 -47.69
N GLU A 831 2.45 -48.81 -46.42
CA GLU A 831 1.48 -47.94 -45.73
C GLU A 831 1.45 -46.54 -46.34
N ALA A 832 0.30 -46.10 -46.86
CA ALA A 832 0.17 -44.83 -47.58
C ALA A 832 0.53 -43.60 -46.72
N ALA A 833 0.30 -43.66 -45.40
CA ALA A 833 0.64 -42.58 -44.46
C ALA A 833 2.16 -42.35 -44.34
N GLN A 834 2.97 -43.35 -44.68
CA GLN A 834 4.43 -43.27 -44.66
C GLN A 834 5.02 -42.96 -46.05
N ARG A 835 4.20 -42.70 -47.09
CA ARG A 835 4.68 -42.39 -48.44
C ARG A 835 5.44 -41.06 -48.43
N PRO A 836 6.74 -41.05 -48.77
CA PRO A 836 7.51 -39.82 -48.86
C PRO A 836 6.97 -38.90 -49.96
N ALA A 837 7.07 -37.58 -49.77
CA ALA A 837 6.63 -36.61 -50.77
C ALA A 837 7.40 -36.76 -52.08
N GLU A 838 6.68 -36.84 -53.20
CA GLU A 838 7.23 -36.99 -54.56
C GLU A 838 7.66 -35.65 -55.17
N VAL A 839 7.06 -34.55 -54.67
CA VAL A 839 7.33 -33.18 -55.11
C VAL A 839 7.53 -32.29 -53.90
N ARG A 840 8.51 -31.39 -53.95
CA ARG A 840 8.69 -30.33 -52.94
C ARG A 840 8.93 -28.97 -53.59
N SER A 841 8.39 -27.92 -52.96
CA SER A 841 8.62 -26.52 -53.34
C SER A 841 9.71 -25.90 -52.46
N LEU A 842 10.73 -25.31 -53.09
CA LEU A 842 11.79 -24.56 -52.40
C LEU A 842 12.32 -23.41 -53.25
N LYS A 843 13.07 -22.50 -52.63
CA LYS A 843 13.85 -21.49 -53.35
C LYS A 843 15.08 -22.16 -53.95
N CYS A 844 15.13 -22.20 -55.27
CA CYS A 844 16.23 -22.82 -55.99
C CYS A 844 17.41 -21.84 -56.05
N PRO A 845 18.61 -22.28 -55.64
CA PRO A 845 19.79 -21.43 -55.66
C PRO A 845 20.12 -21.03 -57.10
N PRO A 846 20.58 -19.78 -57.35
CA PRO A 846 20.98 -19.36 -58.69
C PRO A 846 22.11 -20.26 -59.19
N GLY A 847 21.89 -20.91 -60.34
CA GLY A 847 22.89 -21.75 -60.98
C GLY A 847 24.14 -20.94 -61.34
N ALA A 848 25.30 -21.40 -60.87
CA ALA A 848 26.58 -20.89 -61.33
C ALA A 848 26.74 -21.25 -62.81
N LEU A 849 26.70 -20.23 -63.68
CA LEU A 849 27.21 -20.34 -65.04
C LEU A 849 28.73 -20.57 -64.94
N GLN A 850 29.18 -21.81 -65.12
CA GLN A 850 30.55 -22.09 -65.51
C GLN A 850 30.65 -21.83 -67.02
N GLY A 851 31.62 -20.98 -67.40
CA GLY A 851 32.12 -20.91 -68.77
C GLY A 851 32.92 -22.15 -69.13
#